data_AF-A0A8T7HTD0-F1
#
_entry.id   AF-A0A8T7HTD0-F1
#
_cell.length_a   1.000
_cell.length_b   1.000
_cell.length_c   1.000
_cell.angle_alpha   90.00
_cell.angle_beta   90.00
_cell.angle_gamma   90.00
#
_symmetry.space_group_name_H-M   'P 1'
#
loop_
_entity.id
_entity.type
_entity.pdbx_description
1 polymer ?
#
loop_
_entity_poly.entity_id
_entity_poly.type
_entity_poly.pdbx_seq_one_letter_code
_entity_poly.pdbx_strand_id
1 'polypeptide(L)'
;MKKTLLPLLLLLILTSFAFAADKVRIEAPEKVTGGDIFQVKVIIDEPLIWELCKKVEISCEGNCPVMMLRGQKETWTLAEFNYSGEKELVFDATMFARDWENDDGKMIFRFMGDIDDMSAKYPGLQQYDQILAVVEKKIAVSKVDFSMELPNAPSGEFIKDNWKDVQIAPGFSFQNKGADSSTAIGVYRGDMGRGVCFGPSTDEYLLCSYFTKSQKDNPEPDFVMSEHDYGTMGLSGPSKGYNYIRAIKGEPQDDYDKEGNKIKVAGYEIIYIYEAKVGIVYFGGNFRKSGTVPAGEVDSYVSKSIQEMHTMVSSQRFINTGYAGEGGPSIYKPNLPDIKDSSLYVWGTVSDTDGNPMPYMRLVVKAKGKRFEGATEKTGDFKILLTDLKLGKEEDASLVMEFSYIRDGKNYFTINSLTPRRYERVAAAKKFKIIDSENAELHVQLDGKADRTMGYSVPEASIEHLSVSYYHMHEAFEFALEKLKANVDYKLPVEVWIGNTQGQTHYDMQNSDILIAARVASRTSQERPKNREYHEFAHHLMYAEYGDFATGRNNPESVPHAGFINPNTGDSWTEGFAEFIALAIAKEAGDKKPQLYSAWGDLETNNYKVWEGQGKLEEFAVAALLWDVYDSTNEKGDSLTIPLDEIWQVIKVKRADLYDYYLAFKQAYPKKSKEIDDVFILHGVFWDTTEGNKKYDTGEAWKQTSVNPFRYKFIDLSSNDTSKIIYKPGMVVGKASNYERNRTSAVWVPNAFIKVSDRNVDFYKVKVSYPNAAQDYEYLTEERGGLIYINPLAEGSDATITVSPESDAYSSDAPMTITAKELSGNVFVAPEEQKGHFAEHDFNLKPTGKTETKAYVTYGKEEPVYAYEGDPGAEPIVPLKLEGNGADISTGGFNIWPFVIGAIIIGTGVFMYKKPELRKKAVAGTKKGVYLFGKHGVPFIIKVLKLSWKAAVWLVKSILWVIKKAIELARPHVKKAHEGIKHKLSEAKKKR
;
A
#
# COMPACT_ATOMS: atom_id res chain seq x y z
N MET A 1 66.96 -17.78 30.06
CA MET A 1 65.60 -18.35 30.09
C MET A 1 64.65 -17.79 31.16
N LYS A 2 65.07 -16.97 32.15
CA LYS A 2 64.16 -16.45 33.22
C LYS A 2 63.54 -15.04 33.01
N LYS A 3 63.52 -14.49 31.78
CA LYS A 3 62.98 -13.12 31.52
C LYS A 3 61.86 -13.01 30.48
N THR A 4 61.54 -14.08 29.74
CA THR A 4 60.47 -14.09 28.72
C THR A 4 59.18 -14.78 29.17
N LEU A 5 59.21 -15.60 30.22
CA LEU A 5 58.04 -16.37 30.65
C LEU A 5 56.96 -15.51 31.35
N LEU A 6 57.38 -14.56 32.19
CA LEU A 6 56.46 -13.75 33.00
C LEU A 6 55.51 -12.85 32.18
N PRO A 7 55.97 -12.06 31.17
CA PRO A 7 55.05 -11.27 30.35
C PRO A 7 54.16 -12.16 29.46
N LEU A 8 54.62 -13.35 29.05
CA LEU A 8 53.81 -14.27 28.26
C LEU A 8 52.68 -14.90 29.10
N LEU A 9 52.95 -15.20 30.38
CA LEU A 9 51.96 -15.71 31.32
C LEU A 9 50.91 -14.63 31.67
N LEU A 10 51.36 -13.39 31.91
CA LEU A 10 50.46 -12.25 32.11
C LEU A 10 49.59 -11.97 30.88
N LEU A 11 50.15 -12.07 29.66
CA LEU A 11 49.38 -11.91 28.43
C LEU A 11 48.30 -12.99 28.31
N LEU A 12 48.66 -14.26 28.54
CA LEU A 12 47.71 -15.38 28.51
C LEU A 12 46.55 -15.18 29.50
N ILE A 13 46.85 -14.84 30.76
CA ILE A 13 45.84 -14.61 31.81
C ILE A 13 44.91 -13.44 31.46
N LEU A 14 45.44 -12.35 30.90
CA LEU A 14 44.65 -11.19 30.49
C LEU A 14 43.82 -11.43 29.21
N THR A 15 44.26 -12.31 28.31
CA THR A 15 43.49 -12.66 27.11
C THR A 15 42.29 -13.57 27.37
N SER A 16 42.31 -14.38 28.45
CA SER A 16 41.25 -15.36 28.73
C SER A 16 39.86 -14.75 28.95
N PHE A 17 39.77 -13.60 29.63
CA PHE A 17 38.49 -13.00 30.02
C PHE A 17 37.85 -12.14 28.91
N ALA A 18 38.65 -11.56 28.00
CA ALA A 18 38.12 -10.73 26.92
C ALA A 18 37.46 -11.53 25.78
N PHE A 19 37.87 -12.79 25.58
CA PHE A 19 37.37 -13.66 24.49
C PHE A 19 36.16 -14.54 24.88
N ALA A 20 35.55 -14.31 26.04
CA ALA A 20 34.33 -15.00 26.46
C ALA A 20 33.04 -14.30 26.00
N ALA A 21 33.07 -12.97 25.80
CA ALA A 21 31.89 -12.15 25.56
C ALA A 21 31.16 -12.48 24.24
N ASP A 22 31.87 -12.85 23.18
CA ASP A 22 31.25 -13.25 21.90
C ASP A 22 30.61 -14.65 21.96
N LYS A 23 30.91 -15.44 22.99
CA LYS A 23 30.53 -16.87 23.10
C LYS A 23 29.30 -17.11 23.98
N VAL A 24 28.74 -16.07 24.57
CA VAL A 24 27.39 -16.11 25.13
C VAL A 24 26.70 -14.82 24.69
N ARG A 25 25.48 -14.92 24.16
CA ARG A 25 24.73 -13.73 23.70
C ARG A 25 23.28 -13.80 24.09
N ILE A 26 22.67 -12.62 24.26
CA ILE A 26 21.24 -12.47 24.53
C ILE A 26 20.57 -11.96 23.26
N GLU A 27 19.75 -12.81 22.65
CA GLU A 27 18.84 -12.50 21.56
C GLU A 27 17.50 -12.09 22.18
N ALA A 28 17.22 -10.78 22.15
CA ALA A 28 15.98 -10.15 22.64
C ALA A 28 15.74 -8.86 21.85
N PRO A 29 14.49 -8.36 21.74
CA PRO A 29 14.19 -7.10 21.06
C PRO A 29 14.98 -5.92 21.65
N GLU A 30 15.36 -4.97 20.81
CA GLU A 30 16.07 -3.76 21.27
C GLU A 30 15.13 -2.76 21.94
N LYS A 31 13.83 -2.88 21.66
CA LYS A 31 12.74 -2.06 22.20
C LYS A 31 11.55 -2.94 22.54
N VAL A 32 10.87 -2.64 23.65
CA VAL A 32 9.65 -3.36 24.09
C VAL A 32 8.64 -2.36 24.67
N THR A 33 7.34 -2.64 24.58
CA THR A 33 6.32 -1.84 25.29
C THR A 33 6.39 -2.08 26.80
N GLY A 34 6.15 -1.04 27.60
CA GLY A 34 5.96 -1.20 29.04
C GLY A 34 4.81 -2.16 29.39
N GLY A 35 5.14 -3.31 29.98
CA GLY A 35 4.19 -4.33 30.41
C GLY A 35 3.75 -5.35 29.34
N ASP A 36 4.40 -5.40 28.18
CA ASP A 36 4.19 -6.48 27.19
C ASP A 36 5.09 -7.70 27.48
N ILE A 37 4.76 -8.87 26.91
CA ILE A 37 5.64 -10.05 26.92
C ILE A 37 6.51 -10.03 25.68
N PHE A 38 7.81 -10.30 25.86
CA PHE A 38 8.75 -10.59 24.79
C PHE A 38 9.58 -11.83 25.13
N GLN A 39 10.11 -12.50 24.11
CA GLN A 39 10.99 -13.65 24.32
C GLN A 39 12.44 -13.19 24.50
N VAL A 40 13.13 -13.84 25.45
CA VAL A 40 14.58 -13.71 25.66
C VAL A 40 15.21 -15.07 25.42
N LYS A 41 16.17 -15.11 24.50
CA LYS A 41 16.92 -16.30 24.14
C LYS A 41 18.40 -16.06 24.45
N VAL A 42 18.96 -16.84 25.37
CA VAL A 42 20.39 -16.81 25.69
C VAL A 42 21.06 -18.00 25.02
N ILE A 43 21.87 -17.72 24.02
CA ILE A 43 22.70 -18.73 23.36
C ILE A 43 24.05 -18.76 24.04
N ILE A 44 24.50 -19.96 24.39
CA ILE A 44 25.79 -20.24 25.00
C ILE A 44 26.52 -21.12 23.98
N ASP A 45 27.60 -20.60 23.39
CA ASP A 45 28.42 -21.29 22.38
C ASP A 45 29.75 -21.83 22.94
N GLU A 46 30.12 -21.48 24.17
CA GLU A 46 31.32 -21.97 24.88
C GLU A 46 31.07 -23.29 25.63
N PRO A 47 31.70 -24.42 25.24
CA PRO A 47 31.51 -25.71 25.90
C PRO A 47 31.92 -25.74 27.38
N LEU A 48 32.90 -24.93 27.80
CA LEU A 48 33.28 -24.85 29.22
C LEU A 48 32.14 -24.31 30.09
N ILE A 49 31.26 -23.45 29.55
CA ILE A 49 30.09 -22.96 30.30
C ILE A 49 29.02 -24.05 30.42
N TRP A 50 28.74 -24.80 29.35
CA TRP A 50 27.84 -25.96 29.42
C TRP A 50 28.32 -27.01 30.44
N GLU A 51 29.64 -27.14 30.60
CA GLU A 51 30.27 -28.19 31.41
C GLU A 51 30.46 -27.81 32.89
N LEU A 52 30.78 -26.55 33.18
CA LEU A 52 31.18 -26.10 34.51
C LEU A 52 30.12 -25.27 35.23
N CYS A 53 29.20 -24.62 34.50
CA CYS A 53 28.12 -23.86 35.10
C CYS A 53 27.17 -24.82 35.85
N LYS A 54 26.84 -24.47 37.09
CA LYS A 54 25.84 -25.18 37.91
C LYS A 54 24.55 -24.39 38.03
N LYS A 55 24.63 -23.06 37.88
CA LYS A 55 23.57 -22.14 38.26
C LYS A 55 23.68 -20.85 37.46
N VAL A 56 22.55 -20.28 37.07
CA VAL A 56 22.49 -18.99 36.37
C VAL A 56 21.73 -18.00 37.23
N GLU A 57 22.37 -16.89 37.56
CA GLU A 57 21.77 -15.75 38.27
C GLU A 57 21.26 -14.74 37.24
N ILE A 58 20.03 -14.25 37.40
CA ILE A 58 19.44 -13.25 36.51
C ILE A 58 19.08 -12.00 37.32
N SER A 59 19.54 -10.85 36.85
CA SER A 59 19.32 -9.55 37.48
C SER A 59 19.05 -8.46 36.44
N CYS A 60 18.52 -7.33 36.90
CA CYS A 60 18.32 -6.14 36.09
C CYS A 60 19.03 -4.94 36.74
N GLU A 61 19.59 -4.07 35.90
CA GLU A 61 20.19 -2.79 36.29
C GLU A 61 19.42 -1.62 35.63
N GLY A 62 19.52 -0.44 36.24
CA GLY A 62 18.84 0.78 35.78
C GLY A 62 17.37 0.87 36.19
N ASN A 63 16.59 1.64 35.45
CA ASN A 63 15.19 1.95 35.74
C ASN A 63 14.22 0.85 35.27
N CYS A 64 14.51 -0.41 35.64
CA CYS A 64 13.76 -1.61 35.26
C CYS A 64 13.17 -2.33 36.50
N PRO A 65 11.84 -2.43 36.65
CA PRO A 65 11.21 -3.24 37.68
C PRO A 65 10.90 -4.67 37.19
N VAL A 66 10.95 -5.62 38.13
CA VAL A 66 10.43 -7.00 38.09
C VAL A 66 10.41 -7.67 36.70
N MET A 67 11.57 -8.15 36.26
CA MET A 67 11.64 -9.17 35.22
C MET A 67 11.12 -10.51 35.77
N MET A 68 9.91 -10.91 35.34
CA MET A 68 9.36 -12.24 35.58
C MET A 68 9.76 -13.15 34.42
N LEU A 69 10.36 -14.30 34.71
CA LEU A 69 10.84 -15.24 33.69
C LEU A 69 10.20 -16.61 33.82
N ARG A 70 9.58 -17.09 32.73
CA ARG A 70 8.98 -18.43 32.69
C ARG A 70 10.03 -19.51 32.44
N GLY A 71 10.75 -19.90 33.50
CA GLY A 71 11.60 -21.09 33.49
C GLY A 71 10.80 -22.40 33.55
N GLN A 72 11.44 -23.55 33.29
CA GLN A 72 10.78 -24.87 33.31
C GLN A 72 10.28 -25.32 34.71
N LYS A 73 10.54 -24.57 35.78
CA LYS A 73 10.21 -24.92 37.19
C LYS A 73 9.80 -23.69 38.03
N GLU A 74 8.61 -23.16 37.72
CA GLU A 74 7.66 -22.50 38.64
C GLU A 74 8.20 -21.62 39.81
N THR A 75 9.20 -20.76 39.58
CA THR A 75 9.73 -19.83 40.60
C THR A 75 9.83 -18.40 40.06
N TRP A 76 9.30 -17.44 40.83
CA TRP A 76 8.79 -16.17 40.29
C TRP A 76 9.38 -14.88 40.89
N THR A 77 10.61 -14.93 41.39
CA THR A 77 11.38 -13.72 41.79
C THR A 77 12.86 -13.89 41.45
N LEU A 78 13.50 -12.83 40.94
CA LEU A 78 14.95 -12.68 40.66
C LEU A 78 15.69 -14.02 40.53
N ALA A 79 15.43 -14.69 39.42
CA ALA A 79 15.57 -16.15 39.31
C ALA A 79 17.03 -16.58 39.19
N GLU A 80 17.62 -16.96 40.32
CA GLU A 80 18.83 -17.76 40.37
C GLU A 80 18.45 -19.26 40.29
N PHE A 81 18.71 -19.93 39.16
CA PHE A 81 18.23 -21.28 38.90
C PHE A 81 19.35 -22.27 38.53
N ASN A 82 19.17 -23.54 38.90
CA ASN A 82 20.14 -24.59 38.58
C ASN A 82 20.11 -24.90 37.07
N TYR A 83 21.29 -24.93 36.47
CA TYR A 83 21.52 -25.08 35.03
C TYR A 83 22.02 -26.51 34.72
N SER A 84 21.57 -27.09 33.60
CA SER A 84 21.77 -28.51 33.27
C SER A 84 22.71 -28.73 32.08
N GLY A 85 23.35 -27.69 31.57
CA GLY A 85 24.19 -27.74 30.36
C GLY A 85 23.43 -27.47 29.05
N GLU A 86 22.26 -26.85 29.13
CA GLU A 86 21.45 -26.46 27.96
C GLU A 86 22.19 -25.40 27.13
N LYS A 87 22.43 -25.65 25.83
CA LYS A 87 23.13 -24.70 24.94
C LYS A 87 22.35 -23.41 24.65
N GLU A 88 21.04 -23.49 24.83
CA GLU A 88 20.08 -22.43 24.56
C GLU A 88 19.10 -22.40 25.73
N LEU A 89 18.93 -21.21 26.31
CA LEU A 89 17.96 -20.94 27.37
C LEU A 89 16.94 -19.94 26.82
N VAL A 90 15.66 -20.30 26.86
CA VAL A 90 14.56 -19.47 26.35
C VAL A 90 13.60 -19.16 27.48
N PHE A 91 13.25 -17.88 27.60
CA PHE A 91 12.37 -17.36 28.63
C PHE A 91 11.33 -16.41 28.02
N ASP A 92 10.10 -16.46 28.51
CA ASP A 92 9.16 -15.34 28.37
C ASP A 92 9.55 -14.27 29.42
N ALA A 93 9.63 -13.00 29.02
CA ALA A 93 10.00 -11.89 29.87
C ALA A 93 9.02 -10.70 29.73
N THR A 94 8.93 -9.88 30.76
CA THR A 94 8.27 -8.56 30.73
C THR A 94 9.16 -7.53 31.41
N MET A 95 9.15 -6.31 30.88
CA MET A 95 9.79 -5.14 31.46
C MET A 95 8.75 -4.00 31.50
N PHE A 96 8.87 -3.12 32.49
CA PHE A 96 8.12 -1.87 32.55
C PHE A 96 9.12 -0.71 32.57
N ALA A 97 8.71 0.48 32.14
CA ALA A 97 9.52 1.67 32.37
C ALA A 97 9.50 2.03 33.86
N ARG A 98 10.44 2.86 34.30
CA ARG A 98 10.39 3.58 35.58
C ARG A 98 10.69 5.05 35.32
N ASP A 99 10.08 5.96 36.08
CA ASP A 99 10.30 7.41 35.89
C ASP A 99 11.80 7.74 36.05
N TRP A 100 12.48 8.03 34.95
CA TRP A 100 12.83 9.39 34.53
C TRP A 100 13.16 9.41 33.01
N GLU A 101 13.77 10.47 32.50
CA GLU A 101 13.88 10.72 31.05
C GLU A 101 14.91 9.82 30.35
N ASN A 102 14.44 8.98 29.42
CA ASN A 102 15.25 8.21 28.45
C ASN A 102 16.21 7.13 29.00
N ASP A 103 15.88 6.47 30.10
CA ASP A 103 16.67 5.33 30.61
C ASP A 103 16.38 3.99 29.89
N ASP A 104 17.41 3.36 29.30
CA ASP A 104 17.36 1.96 28.88
C ASP A 104 17.29 1.03 30.10
N GLY A 105 16.46 0.00 30.07
CA GLY A 105 16.55 -1.11 31.03
C GLY A 105 17.68 -2.06 30.63
N LYS A 106 18.43 -2.59 31.61
CA LYS A 106 19.56 -3.50 31.37
C LYS A 106 19.30 -4.86 32.00
N MET A 107 19.25 -5.90 31.16
CA MET A 107 19.13 -7.31 31.55
C MET A 107 20.51 -7.95 31.67
N ILE A 108 20.74 -8.77 32.71
CA ILE A 108 22.05 -9.38 33.00
C ILE A 108 21.89 -10.84 33.43
N PHE A 109 22.64 -11.74 32.80
CA PHE A 109 22.80 -13.14 33.21
C PHE A 109 24.24 -13.37 33.70
N ARG A 110 24.41 -13.96 34.89
CA ARG A 110 25.71 -14.41 35.42
C ARG A 110 25.71 -15.94 35.47
N PHE A 111 26.70 -16.56 34.83
CA PHE A 111 26.87 -18.01 34.78
C PHE A 111 27.81 -18.45 35.90
N MET A 112 27.30 -19.21 36.86
CA MET A 112 27.99 -19.53 38.11
C MET A 112 28.47 -20.99 38.10
N GLY A 113 29.79 -21.18 38.18
CA GLY A 113 30.44 -22.47 38.36
C GLY A 113 30.62 -22.84 39.83
N ASP A 114 31.07 -24.08 40.06
CA ASP A 114 31.52 -24.54 41.38
C ASP A 114 33.06 -24.61 41.41
N ILE A 115 33.67 -23.94 42.38
CA ILE A 115 35.14 -23.78 42.47
C ILE A 115 35.84 -25.11 42.79
N ASP A 116 35.25 -25.95 43.62
CA ASP A 116 35.86 -27.23 44.00
C ASP A 116 35.80 -28.20 42.81
N ASP A 117 34.67 -28.27 42.12
CA ASP A 117 34.47 -29.06 40.90
C ASP A 117 35.43 -28.61 39.76
N MET A 118 35.60 -27.29 39.58
CA MET A 118 36.58 -26.74 38.64
C MET A 118 38.02 -27.05 39.03
N SER A 119 38.36 -26.98 40.33
CA SER A 119 39.71 -27.28 40.82
C SER A 119 40.07 -28.76 40.66
N ALA A 120 39.11 -29.66 40.88
CA ALA A 120 39.29 -31.10 40.71
C ALA A 120 39.43 -31.48 39.22
N LYS A 121 38.70 -30.80 38.34
CA LYS A 121 38.63 -31.12 36.91
C LYS A 121 39.74 -30.47 36.07
N TYR A 122 40.15 -29.25 36.41
CA TYR A 122 41.13 -28.46 35.67
C TYR A 122 42.30 -27.94 36.53
N PRO A 123 42.98 -28.77 37.36
CA PRO A 123 43.92 -28.35 38.42
C PRO A 123 45.20 -27.60 37.98
N GLY A 124 45.37 -27.34 36.68
CA GLY A 124 46.43 -26.47 36.15
C GLY A 124 46.08 -24.98 36.15
N LEU A 125 44.81 -24.61 36.33
CA LEU A 125 44.37 -23.22 36.45
C LEU A 125 44.60 -22.74 37.88
N GLN A 126 45.49 -21.75 38.06
CA GLN A 126 45.95 -21.34 39.40
C GLN A 126 44.95 -20.46 40.17
N GLN A 127 43.87 -20.03 39.52
CA GLN A 127 42.76 -19.26 40.09
C GLN A 127 41.47 -19.67 39.38
N TYR A 128 40.37 -19.74 40.13
CA TYR A 128 39.02 -19.91 39.62
C TYR A 128 38.17 -18.75 40.18
N ASP A 129 37.35 -18.15 39.32
CA ASP A 129 36.24 -17.31 39.75
C ASP A 129 34.98 -18.17 39.82
N GLN A 130 34.03 -17.81 40.68
CA GLN A 130 32.70 -18.44 40.65
C GLN A 130 31.92 -18.00 39.41
N ILE A 131 32.17 -16.79 38.90
CA ILE A 131 31.53 -16.25 37.70
C ILE A 131 32.31 -16.72 36.46
N LEU A 132 31.71 -17.62 35.69
CA LEU A 132 32.25 -18.14 34.42
C LEU A 132 32.06 -17.15 33.27
N ALA A 133 30.92 -16.45 33.25
CA ALA A 133 30.58 -15.44 32.26
C ALA A 133 29.52 -14.48 32.81
N VAL A 134 29.53 -13.25 32.32
CA VAL A 134 28.45 -12.28 32.47
C VAL A 134 28.07 -11.79 31.08
N VAL A 135 26.78 -11.77 30.77
CA VAL A 135 26.24 -11.17 29.55
C VAL A 135 25.15 -10.19 29.87
N GLU A 136 25.10 -9.10 29.11
CA GLU A 136 24.17 -8.00 29.31
C GLU A 136 23.58 -7.49 27.99
N LYS A 137 22.28 -7.14 28.01
CA LYS A 137 21.57 -6.52 26.89
C LYS A 137 20.77 -5.34 27.41
N LYS A 138 20.97 -4.18 26.78
CA LYS A 138 20.09 -3.03 26.91
C LYS A 138 18.83 -3.24 26.08
N ILE A 139 17.69 -2.88 26.65
CA ILE A 139 16.38 -2.86 26.01
C ILE A 139 15.69 -1.54 26.40
N ALA A 140 15.33 -0.72 25.42
CA ALA A 140 14.57 0.49 25.66
C ALA A 140 13.09 0.14 25.90
N VAL A 141 12.49 0.67 26.96
CA VAL A 141 11.08 0.37 27.30
C VAL A 141 10.19 1.56 26.92
N SER A 142 9.14 1.32 26.14
CA SER A 142 8.20 2.35 25.71
C SER A 142 7.25 2.76 26.84
N LYS A 143 6.81 4.03 26.80
CA LYS A 143 5.77 4.55 27.68
C LYS A 143 4.37 4.15 27.19
N VAL A 144 3.41 4.18 28.11
CA VAL A 144 1.99 3.87 27.87
C VAL A 144 1.15 5.00 28.47
N ASP A 145 0.26 5.60 27.68
CA ASP A 145 -0.77 6.51 28.19
C ASP A 145 -1.92 5.72 28.79
N PHE A 146 -2.65 6.35 29.71
CA PHE A 146 -3.82 5.77 30.32
C PHE A 146 -5.02 6.70 30.22
N SER A 147 -6.15 6.16 29.77
CA SER A 147 -7.43 6.86 29.71
C SER A 147 -8.57 6.01 30.27
N MET A 148 -9.57 6.69 30.83
CA MET A 148 -10.87 6.14 31.21
C MET A 148 -11.94 7.23 31.06
N GLU A 149 -13.21 6.85 31.02
CA GLU A 149 -14.31 7.79 31.25
C GLU A 149 -14.44 8.04 32.76
N LEU A 150 -14.30 9.31 33.17
CA LEU A 150 -14.56 9.73 34.54
C LEU A 150 -16.02 10.17 34.70
N PRO A 151 -16.66 9.90 35.86
CA PRO A 151 -18.03 10.34 36.10
C PRO A 151 -18.12 11.88 36.11
N ASN A 152 -19.21 12.42 35.56
CA ASN A 152 -19.47 13.86 35.48
C ASN A 152 -19.56 14.50 36.88
N ALA A 153 -18.43 15.01 37.38
CA ALA A 153 -18.31 15.69 38.66
C ALA A 153 -18.66 17.19 38.54
N PRO A 154 -19.68 17.71 39.24
CA PRO A 154 -20.14 19.09 39.01
C PRO A 154 -19.18 20.21 39.43
N SER A 155 -18.23 19.95 40.33
CA SER A 155 -17.52 21.01 41.06
C SER A 155 -16.14 20.63 41.63
N GLY A 156 -15.50 19.56 41.13
CA GLY A 156 -14.26 19.05 41.72
C GLY A 156 -13.20 18.65 40.69
N GLU A 157 -11.95 18.68 41.13
CA GLU A 157 -10.78 18.32 40.34
C GLU A 157 -10.40 16.86 40.62
N PHE A 158 -10.19 16.06 39.56
CA PHE A 158 -9.54 14.76 39.67
C PHE A 158 -8.03 14.98 39.72
N ILE A 159 -7.41 14.63 40.84
CA ILE A 159 -5.95 14.60 40.97
C ILE A 159 -5.47 13.35 40.23
N LYS A 160 -4.92 13.57 39.04
CA LYS A 160 -4.46 12.55 38.09
C LYS A 160 -2.94 12.36 38.23
N ASP A 161 -2.53 11.73 39.32
CA ASP A 161 -1.11 11.45 39.56
C ASP A 161 -0.56 10.55 38.44
N ASN A 162 0.44 11.06 37.71
CA ASN A 162 1.23 10.37 36.68
C ASN A 162 0.48 9.79 35.47
N TRP A 163 -0.78 10.15 35.19
CA TRP A 163 -1.62 9.53 34.13
C TRP A 163 -1.02 9.45 32.72
N LYS A 164 -0.10 10.36 32.36
CA LYS A 164 0.53 10.41 31.01
C LYS A 164 1.82 9.59 30.88
N ASP A 165 2.30 9.04 31.99
CA ASP A 165 3.62 8.40 32.11
C ASP A 165 3.53 7.16 33.02
N VAL A 166 2.42 6.40 32.94
CA VAL A 166 2.14 5.34 33.91
C VAL A 166 3.00 4.09 33.67
N GLN A 167 3.74 3.69 34.69
CA GLN A 167 4.66 2.54 34.66
C GLN A 167 3.93 1.20 34.85
N ILE A 168 3.06 1.12 35.85
CA ILE A 168 2.34 -0.09 36.29
C ILE A 168 0.91 0.25 36.68
N ALA A 169 0.74 1.29 37.51
CA ALA A 169 -0.52 1.59 38.19
C ALA A 169 -0.87 3.09 38.18
N PRO A 170 -1.94 3.54 37.49
CA PRO A 170 -2.42 4.91 37.61
C PRO A 170 -3.17 5.07 38.94
N GLY A 171 -2.65 5.94 39.80
CA GLY A 171 -3.40 6.43 40.95
C GLY A 171 -4.39 7.51 40.53
N PHE A 172 -5.51 7.63 41.24
CA PHE A 172 -6.26 8.89 41.26
C PHE A 172 -6.97 9.11 42.59
N SER A 173 -7.19 10.39 42.90
CA SER A 173 -8.10 10.80 43.96
C SER A 173 -8.98 11.95 43.50
N PHE A 174 -10.21 11.98 44.00
CA PHE A 174 -11.12 13.10 43.82
C PHE A 174 -11.78 13.40 45.16
N GLN A 175 -11.79 14.70 45.49
CA GLN A 175 -12.40 15.23 46.69
C GLN A 175 -13.18 16.49 46.31
N ASN A 176 -14.49 16.49 46.54
CA ASN A 176 -15.31 17.68 46.27
C ASN A 176 -15.04 18.77 47.33
N LYS A 177 -14.11 19.68 47.04
CA LYS A 177 -13.66 20.74 47.96
C LYS A 177 -14.67 21.88 48.18
N GLY A 178 -15.89 21.78 47.64
CA GLY A 178 -16.94 22.81 47.76
C GLY A 178 -18.34 22.28 48.12
N ALA A 179 -18.47 21.01 48.52
CA ALA A 179 -19.74 20.45 48.98
C ALA A 179 -20.11 20.92 50.39
N ASP A 180 -21.40 21.15 50.61
CA ASP A 180 -22.06 21.20 51.91
C ASP A 180 -22.42 19.78 52.39
N SER A 181 -22.89 19.64 53.63
CA SER A 181 -23.45 18.37 54.16
C SER A 181 -24.60 17.83 53.29
N SER A 182 -25.42 18.71 52.73
CA SER A 182 -26.59 18.37 51.90
C SER A 182 -26.29 17.92 50.46
N THR A 183 -25.10 18.16 49.90
CA THR A 183 -24.70 17.55 48.62
C THR A 183 -23.73 16.40 48.84
N ALA A 184 -23.99 15.26 48.18
CA ALA A 184 -23.31 14.00 48.48
C ALA A 184 -21.77 14.11 48.44
N ILE A 185 -21.14 14.14 49.63
CA ILE A 185 -19.69 14.30 49.80
C ILE A 185 -18.99 13.00 49.41
N GLY A 186 -18.85 12.78 48.11
CA GLY A 186 -18.12 11.63 47.55
C GLY A 186 -16.61 11.88 47.58
N VAL A 187 -15.90 11.13 48.42
CA VAL A 187 -14.47 10.89 48.22
C VAL A 187 -14.33 9.68 47.30
N TYR A 188 -13.62 9.85 46.18
CA TYR A 188 -13.16 8.75 45.34
C TYR A 188 -11.65 8.58 45.52
N ARG A 189 -11.21 7.33 45.60
CA ARG A 189 -9.81 6.95 45.44
C ARG A 189 -9.76 5.67 44.60
N GLY A 190 -8.86 5.61 43.64
CA GLY A 190 -8.62 4.39 42.87
C GLY A 190 -7.14 4.12 42.68
N ASP A 191 -6.79 2.85 42.72
CA ASP A 191 -5.67 2.32 41.95
C ASP A 191 -6.20 1.38 40.87
N MET A 192 -5.45 1.30 39.77
CA MET A 192 -5.60 0.31 38.71
C MET A 192 -4.20 -0.19 38.38
N GLY A 193 -4.06 -1.28 37.64
CA GLY A 193 -2.79 -1.87 37.27
C GLY A 193 -2.87 -2.64 35.97
N ARG A 194 -1.85 -2.51 35.13
CA ARG A 194 -1.58 -3.41 34.00
C ARG A 194 -0.43 -4.33 34.38
N GLY A 195 -0.64 -5.63 34.33
CA GLY A 195 0.39 -6.62 34.61
C GLY A 195 0.31 -7.82 33.69
N VAL A 196 1.43 -8.50 33.53
CA VAL A 196 1.45 -9.88 33.08
C VAL A 196 1.58 -10.76 34.31
N CYS A 197 0.79 -11.83 34.35
CA CYS A 197 0.68 -12.73 35.47
C CYS A 197 1.02 -14.13 34.97
N PHE A 198 2.24 -14.55 35.31
CA PHE A 198 2.89 -15.73 34.75
C PHE A 198 2.74 -17.00 35.59
N GLY A 199 2.29 -16.88 36.83
CA GLY A 199 2.02 -18.04 37.68
C GLY A 199 1.00 -18.96 37.03
N PRO A 200 1.04 -20.28 37.29
CA PRO A 200 -0.15 -21.09 37.09
C PRO A 200 -1.29 -20.46 37.89
N SER A 201 -2.51 -20.49 37.36
CA SER A 201 -3.67 -20.47 38.24
C SER A 201 -3.63 -21.76 39.05
N THR A 202 -2.97 -21.73 40.20
CA THR A 202 -3.15 -22.78 41.22
C THR A 202 -4.65 -22.88 41.49
N ASP A 203 -5.17 -24.08 41.77
CA ASP A 203 -6.62 -24.30 41.94
C ASP A 203 -7.31 -23.39 42.99
N GLU A 204 -6.53 -22.69 43.80
CA GLU A 204 -6.95 -21.68 44.76
C GLU A 204 -7.31 -20.30 44.17
N TYR A 205 -6.90 -19.92 42.95
CA TYR A 205 -7.16 -18.59 42.35
C TYR A 205 -8.02 -18.65 41.08
N LEU A 206 -8.92 -17.66 40.91
CA LEU A 206 -9.75 -17.51 39.71
C LEU A 206 -8.98 -16.86 38.56
N LEU A 207 -8.36 -15.74 38.89
CA LEU A 207 -7.45 -14.93 38.09
C LEU A 207 -6.35 -14.51 39.09
N CYS A 208 -5.10 -14.68 38.71
CA CYS A 208 -3.91 -14.14 39.36
C CYS A 208 -3.87 -14.13 40.90
N SER A 209 -4.32 -13.04 41.54
CA SER A 209 -3.88 -12.72 42.90
C SER A 209 -4.90 -12.01 43.79
N TYR A 210 -5.89 -11.30 43.25
CA TYR A 210 -6.89 -10.64 44.09
C TYR A 210 -8.08 -11.56 44.43
N PHE A 211 -8.42 -12.53 43.57
CA PHE A 211 -9.57 -13.43 43.80
C PHE A 211 -9.21 -14.91 43.92
N THR A 212 -9.36 -15.44 45.14
CA THR A 212 -9.37 -16.87 45.38
C THR A 212 -10.71 -17.51 44.98
N LYS A 213 -10.66 -18.78 44.59
CA LYS A 213 -11.82 -19.66 44.41
C LYS A 213 -12.62 -19.80 45.70
N SER A 214 -11.96 -19.79 46.86
CA SER A 214 -12.64 -19.76 48.17
C SER A 214 -13.51 -18.52 48.37
N GLN A 215 -13.11 -17.34 47.86
CA GLN A 215 -13.93 -16.12 47.90
C GLN A 215 -15.09 -16.13 46.89
N LYS A 216 -15.03 -16.96 45.83
CA LYS A 216 -16.14 -17.20 44.89
C LYS A 216 -17.19 -18.12 45.50
N ASP A 217 -16.73 -19.22 46.09
CA ASP A 217 -17.58 -20.27 46.63
C ASP A 217 -18.15 -19.89 48.01
N ASN A 218 -17.44 -19.02 48.76
CA ASN A 218 -17.84 -18.52 50.08
C ASN A 218 -17.50 -17.02 50.22
N PRO A 219 -18.24 -16.10 49.55
CA PRO A 219 -18.07 -14.67 49.74
C PRO A 219 -18.44 -14.24 51.17
N GLU A 220 -17.74 -13.23 51.71
CA GLU A 220 -18.12 -12.58 52.96
C GLU A 220 -19.55 -11.97 52.86
N PRO A 221 -20.35 -11.93 53.95
CA PRO A 221 -21.77 -11.57 53.87
C PRO A 221 -22.10 -10.17 53.30
N ASP A 222 -21.17 -9.23 53.37
CA ASP A 222 -21.32 -7.86 52.83
C ASP A 222 -20.88 -7.73 51.37
N PHE A 223 -20.42 -8.81 50.73
CA PHE A 223 -19.75 -8.79 49.43
C PHE A 223 -20.52 -9.54 48.34
N VAL A 224 -20.47 -8.98 47.13
CA VAL A 224 -20.94 -9.62 45.90
C VAL A 224 -19.74 -9.85 44.98
N MET A 225 -19.52 -11.09 44.56
CA MET A 225 -18.61 -11.41 43.45
C MET A 225 -19.43 -11.58 42.17
N SER A 226 -19.02 -10.98 41.06
CA SER A 226 -19.70 -11.11 39.76
C SER A 226 -18.72 -11.25 38.61
N GLU A 227 -19.09 -12.06 37.60
CA GLU A 227 -18.33 -12.24 36.36
C GLU A 227 -18.77 -11.22 35.31
N HIS A 228 -17.83 -10.56 34.66
CA HIS A 228 -18.08 -9.48 33.69
C HIS A 228 -17.15 -9.56 32.48
N ASP A 229 -17.66 -9.12 31.33
CA ASP A 229 -16.83 -8.63 30.23
C ASP A 229 -16.66 -7.11 30.40
N TYR A 230 -15.41 -6.67 30.51
CA TYR A 230 -15.00 -5.27 30.59
C TYR A 230 -14.59 -4.69 29.23
N GLY A 231 -14.74 -5.45 28.14
CA GLY A 231 -14.32 -5.09 26.81
C GLY A 231 -12.80 -5.17 26.62
N THR A 232 -12.33 -4.67 25.47
CA THR A 232 -10.94 -4.84 25.01
C THR A 232 -9.86 -4.19 25.87
N MET A 233 -10.18 -3.21 26.69
CA MET A 233 -9.22 -2.38 27.46
C MET A 233 -8.09 -1.72 26.63
N GLY A 234 -8.23 -1.69 25.29
CA GLY A 234 -7.22 -1.22 24.33
C GLY A 234 -6.46 -2.34 23.59
N LEU A 235 -6.64 -3.61 23.96
CA LEU A 235 -5.97 -4.77 23.35
C LEU A 235 -6.92 -5.60 22.47
N SER A 236 -6.37 -6.48 21.62
CA SER A 236 -7.17 -7.42 20.84
C SER A 236 -7.57 -8.66 21.67
N GLY A 237 -8.86 -9.01 21.62
CA GLY A 237 -9.42 -10.20 22.27
C GLY A 237 -10.64 -9.91 23.15
N PRO A 238 -11.42 -10.94 23.53
CA PRO A 238 -12.46 -10.81 24.54
C PRO A 238 -11.81 -10.63 25.93
N SER A 239 -12.53 -9.99 26.85
CA SER A 239 -12.16 -10.02 28.26
C SER A 239 -13.04 -11.00 29.04
N LYS A 240 -12.46 -11.61 30.07
CA LYS A 240 -13.23 -12.22 31.17
C LYS A 240 -12.61 -11.75 32.47
N GLY A 241 -13.44 -11.21 33.34
CA GLY A 241 -13.02 -10.69 34.63
C GLY A 241 -14.02 -10.93 35.73
N TYR A 242 -13.57 -10.71 36.96
CA TYR A 242 -14.40 -10.68 38.15
C TYR A 242 -14.34 -9.28 38.77
N ASN A 243 -15.40 -8.90 39.47
CA ASN A 243 -15.31 -7.91 40.54
C ASN A 243 -15.67 -8.53 41.88
N TYR A 244 -15.27 -7.85 42.94
CA TYR A 244 -15.62 -8.13 44.32
C TYR A 244 -16.01 -6.81 44.98
N ILE A 245 -17.30 -6.69 45.27
CA ILE A 245 -17.95 -5.43 45.64
C ILE A 245 -18.43 -5.54 47.09
N ARG A 246 -17.88 -4.71 47.99
CA ARG A 246 -18.45 -4.47 49.32
C ARG A 246 -19.28 -3.20 49.29
N ALA A 247 -20.45 -3.21 49.94
CA ALA A 247 -21.26 -2.00 50.14
C ALA A 247 -21.71 -1.86 51.60
N ILE A 248 -20.93 -1.12 52.39
CA ILE A 248 -21.22 -0.81 53.79
C ILE A 248 -22.20 0.38 53.84
N LYS A 249 -23.25 0.27 54.66
CA LYS A 249 -24.25 1.33 54.91
C LYS A 249 -24.24 1.69 56.39
N GLY A 250 -24.24 2.97 56.70
CA GLY A 250 -24.33 3.49 58.08
C GLY A 250 -25.78 3.69 58.52
N GLU A 251 -26.01 3.59 59.83
CA GLU A 251 -27.32 3.86 60.45
C GLU A 251 -27.80 5.31 60.20
N PRO A 252 -29.13 5.56 60.08
CA PRO A 252 -29.68 6.90 59.83
C PRO A 252 -29.44 7.94 60.95
N GLN A 253 -28.43 8.78 60.77
CA GLN A 253 -28.07 9.87 61.69
C GLN A 253 -28.88 11.14 61.42
N ASP A 254 -28.91 12.02 62.42
CA ASP A 254 -29.50 13.36 62.32
C ASP A 254 -28.44 14.34 61.81
N ASP A 255 -28.77 15.12 60.77
CA ASP A 255 -27.92 16.19 60.22
C ASP A 255 -28.78 17.39 59.82
N TYR A 256 -28.16 18.45 59.29
CA TYR A 256 -28.82 19.70 58.91
C TYR A 256 -28.47 20.13 57.48
N ASP A 257 -29.47 20.61 56.74
CA ASP A 257 -29.29 21.23 55.42
C ASP A 257 -28.80 22.69 55.51
N LYS A 258 -28.52 23.32 54.35
CA LYS A 258 -28.10 24.74 54.25
C LYS A 258 -29.08 25.71 54.90
N GLU A 259 -30.36 25.38 54.88
CA GLU A 259 -31.46 26.18 55.40
C GLU A 259 -31.67 25.96 56.91
N GLY A 260 -30.95 24.99 57.52
CA GLY A 260 -31.00 24.67 58.95
C GLY A 260 -32.13 23.72 59.34
N ASN A 261 -32.79 23.07 58.37
CA ASN A 261 -33.78 22.03 58.65
C ASN A 261 -33.08 20.73 59.05
N LYS A 262 -33.68 20.02 60.00
CA LYS A 262 -33.19 18.72 60.46
C LYS A 262 -33.56 17.62 59.47
N ILE A 263 -32.56 16.99 58.86
CA ILE A 263 -32.69 15.90 57.89
C ILE A 263 -32.17 14.57 58.46
N LYS A 264 -32.54 13.46 57.82
CA LYS A 264 -31.98 12.12 58.10
C LYS A 264 -31.01 11.73 56.99
N VAL A 265 -29.77 11.44 57.37
CA VAL A 265 -28.71 11.03 56.45
C VAL A 265 -28.14 9.67 56.83
N ALA A 266 -27.62 8.94 55.85
CA ALA A 266 -26.89 7.70 56.03
C ALA A 266 -25.52 7.82 55.36
N GLY A 267 -24.49 7.33 56.04
CA GLY A 267 -23.16 7.13 55.44
C GLY A 267 -23.17 5.91 54.52
N TYR A 268 -22.29 5.90 53.52
CA TYR A 268 -22.02 4.71 52.71
C TYR A 268 -20.53 4.60 52.37
N GLU A 269 -20.04 3.37 52.26
CA GLU A 269 -18.72 3.05 51.71
C GLU A 269 -18.83 1.89 50.73
N ILE A 270 -18.21 2.03 49.57
CA ILE A 270 -18.13 1.01 48.53
C ILE A 270 -16.67 0.74 48.22
N ILE A 271 -16.32 -0.54 48.20
CA ILE A 271 -15.03 -1.06 47.77
C ILE A 271 -15.32 -1.94 46.56
N TYR A 272 -14.75 -1.62 45.40
CA TYR A 272 -14.92 -2.33 44.14
C TYR A 272 -13.52 -2.75 43.67
N ILE A 273 -13.16 -4.00 43.95
CA ILE A 273 -11.94 -4.62 43.43
C ILE A 273 -12.28 -5.32 42.11
N TYR A 274 -11.38 -5.31 41.14
CA TYR A 274 -11.54 -6.07 39.88
C TYR A 274 -10.24 -6.73 39.43
N GLU A 275 -10.38 -7.80 38.64
CA GLU A 275 -9.35 -8.44 37.83
C GLU A 275 -10.02 -8.83 36.50
N ALA A 276 -9.41 -8.48 35.37
CA ALA A 276 -9.89 -8.76 34.02
C ALA A 276 -8.73 -9.24 33.15
N LYS A 277 -8.89 -10.42 32.54
CA LYS A 277 -7.91 -10.98 31.60
C LYS A 277 -8.29 -10.62 30.17
N VAL A 278 -7.37 -10.02 29.41
CA VAL A 278 -7.50 -9.82 27.96
C VAL A 278 -6.33 -10.50 27.28
N GLY A 279 -6.60 -11.61 26.59
CA GLY A 279 -5.56 -12.49 26.05
C GLY A 279 -4.68 -13.07 27.14
N ILE A 280 -3.47 -12.52 27.30
CA ILE A 280 -2.45 -12.92 28.29
C ILE A 280 -2.11 -11.81 29.30
N VAL A 281 -2.62 -10.60 29.07
CA VAL A 281 -2.46 -9.45 29.96
C VAL A 281 -3.60 -9.44 30.97
N TYR A 282 -3.30 -9.07 32.20
CA TYR A 282 -4.26 -8.93 33.27
C TYR A 282 -4.30 -7.47 33.73
N PHE A 283 -5.51 -6.95 33.81
CA PHE A 283 -5.82 -5.64 34.37
C PHE A 283 -6.50 -5.86 35.72
N GLY A 284 -6.24 -5.03 36.71
CA GLY A 284 -6.91 -5.12 38.00
C GLY A 284 -6.76 -3.85 38.81
N GLY A 285 -7.40 -3.77 39.97
CA GLY A 285 -7.34 -2.58 40.81
C GLY A 285 -8.47 -2.47 41.82
N ASN A 286 -8.40 -1.43 42.65
CA ASN A 286 -9.32 -1.18 43.74
C ASN A 286 -9.86 0.25 43.70
N PHE A 287 -11.15 0.39 43.45
CA PHE A 287 -11.88 1.65 43.58
C PHE A 287 -12.58 1.71 44.93
N ARG A 288 -12.35 2.79 45.68
CA ARG A 288 -13.06 3.11 46.93
C ARG A 288 -13.86 4.40 46.75
N LYS A 289 -15.15 4.36 47.08
CA LYS A 289 -16.04 5.53 47.13
C LYS A 289 -16.77 5.57 48.47
N SER A 290 -16.68 6.69 49.17
CA SER A 290 -17.38 6.88 50.46
C SER A 290 -18.02 8.26 50.54
N GLY A 291 -19.17 8.36 51.22
CA GLY A 291 -19.85 9.63 51.42
C GLY A 291 -21.09 9.54 52.32
N THR A 292 -21.88 10.61 52.32
CA THR A 292 -23.13 10.76 53.09
C THR A 292 -24.25 11.22 52.18
N VAL A 293 -25.46 10.68 52.35
CA VAL A 293 -26.65 10.90 51.48
C VAL A 293 -27.94 10.86 52.31
N PRO A 294 -29.09 11.36 51.81
CA PRO A 294 -30.38 11.21 52.47
C PRO A 294 -30.68 9.73 52.76
N ALA A 295 -31.12 9.41 53.99
CA ALA A 295 -31.21 8.03 54.47
C ALA A 295 -32.19 7.16 53.66
N GLY A 296 -33.24 7.76 53.07
CA GLY A 296 -34.19 7.07 52.18
C GLY A 296 -33.66 6.81 50.77
N GLU A 297 -32.49 7.33 50.40
CA GLU A 297 -31.91 7.24 49.05
C GLU A 297 -30.64 6.38 49.00
N VAL A 298 -30.13 5.91 50.16
CA VAL A 298 -28.81 5.24 50.26
C VAL A 298 -28.66 4.04 49.33
N ASP A 299 -29.70 3.23 49.13
CA ASP A 299 -29.69 2.09 48.21
C ASP A 299 -29.59 2.50 46.73
N SER A 300 -30.22 3.63 46.38
CA SER A 300 -30.13 4.22 45.04
C SER A 300 -28.72 4.75 44.79
N TYR A 301 -28.13 5.47 45.75
CA TYR A 301 -26.75 5.94 45.66
C TYR A 301 -25.73 4.81 45.61
N VAL A 302 -25.90 3.73 46.39
CA VAL A 302 -25.04 2.55 46.32
C VAL A 302 -25.12 1.89 44.94
N SER A 303 -26.33 1.62 44.45
CA SER A 303 -26.56 1.00 43.13
C SER A 303 -25.95 1.84 41.99
N LYS A 304 -26.21 3.16 42.00
CA LYS A 304 -25.67 4.11 41.03
C LYS A 304 -24.13 4.17 41.09
N SER A 305 -23.55 4.15 42.28
CA SER A 305 -22.10 4.20 42.47
C SER A 305 -21.38 2.95 41.96
N ILE A 306 -21.99 1.76 42.14
CA ILE A 306 -21.50 0.51 41.58
C ILE A 306 -21.53 0.56 40.04
N GLN A 307 -22.59 1.13 39.45
CA GLN A 307 -22.66 1.34 38.01
C GLN A 307 -21.61 2.37 37.51
N GLU A 308 -21.42 3.49 38.23
CA GLU A 308 -20.38 4.49 37.94
C GLU A 308 -18.97 3.84 37.97
N MET A 309 -18.68 3.01 38.98
CA MET A 309 -17.43 2.24 39.06
C MET A 309 -17.28 1.25 37.90
N HIS A 310 -18.32 0.47 37.57
CA HIS A 310 -18.26 -0.48 36.46
C HIS A 310 -18.01 0.23 35.11
N THR A 311 -18.63 1.39 34.86
CA THR A 311 -18.33 2.22 33.67
C THR A 311 -16.89 2.74 33.68
N MET A 312 -16.35 3.19 34.83
CA MET A 312 -14.93 3.58 34.94
C MET A 312 -14.00 2.40 34.60
N VAL A 313 -14.36 1.15 34.90
CA VAL A 313 -13.54 -0.02 34.55
C VAL A 313 -13.65 -0.38 33.06
N SER A 314 -14.86 -0.52 32.53
CA SER A 314 -15.08 -0.95 31.14
C SER A 314 -14.70 0.12 30.09
N SER A 315 -14.53 1.38 30.52
CA SER A 315 -14.03 2.48 29.68
C SER A 315 -12.50 2.63 29.68
N GLN A 316 -11.75 1.87 30.49
CA GLN A 316 -10.29 1.94 30.52
C GLN A 316 -9.69 1.64 29.15
N ARG A 317 -8.74 2.44 28.68
CA ARG A 317 -7.94 2.18 27.48
C ARG A 317 -6.48 2.49 27.77
N PHE A 318 -5.63 1.50 27.62
CA PHE A 318 -4.17 1.65 27.58
C PHE A 318 -3.75 1.95 26.15
N ILE A 319 -2.93 2.98 25.95
CA ILE A 319 -2.51 3.45 24.64
C ILE A 319 -0.98 3.43 24.59
N ASN A 320 -0.37 2.65 23.70
CA ASN A 320 1.09 2.69 23.53
C ASN A 320 1.51 4.05 22.95
N THR A 321 2.38 4.79 23.63
CA THR A 321 2.84 6.12 23.19
C THR A 321 4.25 6.14 22.61
N GLY A 322 4.99 5.05 22.73
CA GLY A 322 6.40 4.99 22.32
C GLY A 322 6.65 4.05 21.16
N TYR A 323 7.10 4.62 20.04
CA TYR A 323 7.56 3.96 18.81
C TYR A 323 6.48 3.15 18.05
N ALA A 324 6.03 3.69 16.92
CA ALA A 324 5.32 2.96 15.86
C ALA A 324 6.30 2.08 15.04
N GLY A 325 7.18 1.34 15.73
CA GLY A 325 8.19 0.49 15.12
C GLY A 325 7.92 -0.96 15.48
N GLU A 326 7.52 -1.74 14.48
CA GLU A 326 7.55 -3.22 14.45
C GLU A 326 7.10 -3.88 15.76
N GLY A 327 5.78 -3.99 15.94
CA GLY A 327 5.18 -4.87 16.93
C GLY A 327 5.53 -6.33 16.62
N GLY A 328 6.70 -6.76 17.11
CA GLY A 328 7.19 -8.13 16.94
C GLY A 328 6.11 -9.13 17.36
N PRO A 329 5.90 -10.22 16.59
CA PRO A 329 4.76 -11.10 16.79
C PRO A 329 4.73 -11.64 18.23
N SER A 330 3.56 -11.59 18.87
CA SER A 330 3.37 -12.23 20.17
C SER A 330 3.36 -13.75 19.98
N ILE A 331 4.55 -14.36 19.96
CA ILE A 331 4.77 -15.80 19.65
C ILE A 331 4.33 -16.71 20.82
N TYR A 332 3.40 -16.26 21.66
CA TYR A 332 2.91 -17.03 22.79
C TYR A 332 2.00 -18.17 22.28
N LYS A 333 2.60 -19.34 22.07
CA LYS A 333 1.89 -20.62 22.09
C LYS A 333 1.84 -21.11 23.55
N PRO A 334 0.78 -20.81 24.33
CA PRO A 334 0.70 -21.24 25.71
C PRO A 334 0.63 -22.77 25.80
N ASN A 335 1.73 -23.39 26.23
CA ASN A 335 1.63 -24.62 27.03
C ASN A 335 1.10 -24.24 28.41
N LEU A 336 -0.19 -23.93 28.47
CA LEU A 336 -1.02 -24.09 29.68
C LEU A 336 -1.65 -25.49 29.63
N PRO A 337 -2.01 -26.11 30.77
CA PRO A 337 -2.85 -27.29 30.74
C PRO A 337 -4.18 -26.98 30.03
N ASP A 338 -4.75 -27.94 29.30
CA ASP A 338 -5.99 -27.78 28.53
C ASP A 338 -7.17 -27.34 29.40
N ILE A 339 -7.34 -26.03 29.55
CA ILE A 339 -8.67 -25.46 29.65
C ILE A 339 -9.34 -25.80 28.32
N LYS A 340 -10.27 -26.76 28.36
CA LYS A 340 -11.13 -27.11 27.22
C LYS A 340 -12.16 -26.02 26.95
N ASP A 341 -11.68 -24.79 26.74
CA ASP A 341 -12.44 -23.77 26.06
C ASP A 341 -12.63 -24.30 24.63
N SER A 342 -13.86 -24.67 24.29
CA SER A 342 -14.22 -25.17 22.95
C SER A 342 -14.27 -24.00 21.97
N SER A 343 -13.14 -23.30 21.84
CA SER A 343 -12.98 -22.02 21.18
C SER A 343 -12.88 -22.25 19.67
N LEU A 344 -14.02 -22.57 19.08
CA LEU A 344 -14.20 -22.86 17.67
C LEU A 344 -13.56 -21.79 16.77
N TYR A 345 -12.76 -22.22 15.80
CA TYR A 345 -12.17 -21.35 14.78
C TYR A 345 -12.25 -21.93 13.37
N VAL A 346 -12.09 -21.05 12.39
CA VAL A 346 -11.88 -21.38 10.98
C VAL A 346 -10.47 -20.93 10.60
N TRP A 347 -9.74 -21.76 9.88
CA TRP A 347 -8.35 -21.50 9.53
C TRP A 347 -8.00 -22.10 8.16
N GLY A 348 -6.81 -21.82 7.65
CA GLY A 348 -6.32 -22.34 6.38
C GLY A 348 -5.57 -21.26 5.59
N THR A 349 -5.65 -21.29 4.26
CA THR A 349 -4.92 -20.35 3.38
C THR A 349 -5.80 -19.77 2.28
N VAL A 350 -5.42 -18.58 1.78
CA VAL A 350 -5.96 -18.00 0.54
C VAL A 350 -4.81 -17.64 -0.40
N SER A 351 -4.91 -18.07 -1.67
CA SER A 351 -3.93 -17.82 -2.73
C SER A 351 -4.58 -17.28 -4.01
N ASP A 352 -3.79 -16.65 -4.88
CA ASP A 352 -4.22 -16.24 -6.21
C ASP A 352 -4.30 -17.43 -7.19
N THR A 353 -4.55 -17.15 -8.48
CA THR A 353 -4.60 -18.19 -9.53
C THR A 353 -3.23 -18.78 -9.89
N ASP A 354 -2.15 -17.99 -9.80
CA ASP A 354 -0.79 -18.38 -10.16
C ASP A 354 -0.12 -19.17 -9.00
N GLY A 355 -0.69 -19.12 -7.79
CA GLY A 355 -0.28 -19.86 -6.58
C GLY A 355 0.32 -18.98 -5.49
N ASN A 356 0.36 -17.66 -5.68
CA ASN A 356 0.91 -16.70 -4.74
C ASN A 356 -0.01 -16.52 -3.52
N PRO A 357 0.51 -16.27 -2.31
CA PRO A 357 -0.33 -15.98 -1.15
C PRO A 357 -1.14 -14.69 -1.36
N MET A 358 -2.32 -14.57 -0.76
CA MET A 358 -3.14 -13.36 -0.77
C MET A 358 -3.03 -12.65 0.59
N PRO A 359 -2.07 -11.71 0.79
CA PRO A 359 -1.64 -11.32 2.12
C PRO A 359 -2.48 -10.16 2.68
N TYR A 360 -2.74 -10.16 3.99
CA TYR A 360 -3.57 -9.15 4.68
C TYR A 360 -4.96 -8.92 4.05
N MET A 361 -5.48 -9.93 3.34
CA MET A 361 -6.82 -9.94 2.74
C MET A 361 -7.89 -9.98 3.81
N ARG A 362 -8.87 -9.07 3.74
CA ARG A 362 -10.00 -9.06 4.69
C ARG A 362 -10.86 -10.32 4.55
N LEU A 363 -11.02 -11.04 5.64
CA LEU A 363 -11.82 -12.26 5.73
C LEU A 363 -13.01 -12.10 6.67
N VAL A 364 -14.14 -12.70 6.30
CA VAL A 364 -15.39 -12.63 7.06
C VAL A 364 -16.10 -13.98 7.05
N VAL A 365 -16.12 -14.67 8.19
CA VAL A 365 -16.93 -15.87 8.38
C VAL A 365 -18.36 -15.48 8.76
N LYS A 366 -19.34 -16.13 8.14
CA LYS A 366 -20.78 -15.98 8.42
C LYS A 366 -21.36 -17.35 8.78
N ALA A 367 -21.93 -17.47 9.98
CA ALA A 367 -22.59 -18.68 10.50
C ALA A 367 -23.66 -18.28 11.54
N LYS A 368 -24.81 -18.98 11.61
CA LYS A 368 -25.99 -18.62 12.44
C LYS A 368 -26.40 -17.14 12.40
N GLY A 369 -26.19 -16.45 11.26
CA GLY A 369 -26.47 -15.01 11.11
C GLY A 369 -25.48 -14.06 11.81
N LYS A 370 -24.46 -14.58 12.51
CA LYS A 370 -23.32 -13.77 13.00
C LYS A 370 -22.31 -13.50 11.88
N ARG A 371 -21.56 -12.40 11.99
CA ARG A 371 -20.29 -12.15 11.28
C ARG A 371 -19.13 -12.29 12.27
N PHE A 372 -18.03 -12.85 11.80
CA PHE A 372 -16.73 -12.88 12.47
C PHE A 372 -15.70 -12.41 11.46
N GLU A 373 -14.84 -11.46 11.83
CA GLU A 373 -13.93 -10.81 10.88
C GLU A 373 -12.47 -11.03 11.29
N GLY A 374 -11.59 -11.00 10.29
CA GLY A 374 -10.15 -11.12 10.44
C GLY A 374 -9.45 -10.77 9.13
N ALA A 375 -8.19 -11.16 9.01
CA ALA A 375 -7.44 -11.08 7.76
C ALA A 375 -6.56 -12.33 7.58
N THR A 376 -5.96 -12.47 6.40
CA THR A 376 -4.78 -13.34 6.23
C THR A 376 -3.52 -12.70 6.80
N GLU A 377 -2.52 -13.51 7.10
CA GLU A 377 -1.16 -13.10 7.44
C GLU A 377 -0.33 -12.87 6.16
N LYS A 378 0.96 -12.50 6.30
CA LYS A 378 1.86 -12.23 5.16
C LYS A 378 2.03 -13.44 4.21
N THR A 379 1.83 -14.65 4.72
CA THR A 379 1.89 -15.93 4.01
C THR A 379 0.56 -16.37 3.39
N GLY A 380 -0.51 -15.58 3.51
CA GLY A 380 -1.85 -15.97 3.07
C GLY A 380 -2.56 -16.97 4.00
N ASP A 381 -1.90 -17.44 5.07
CA ASP A 381 -2.51 -18.18 6.18
C ASP A 381 -3.54 -17.33 6.92
N PHE A 382 -4.53 -17.93 7.58
CA PHE A 382 -5.46 -17.21 8.47
C PHE A 382 -6.00 -18.07 9.61
N LYS A 383 -6.48 -17.41 10.67
CA LYS A 383 -7.25 -18.03 11.76
C LYS A 383 -8.28 -17.06 12.35
N ILE A 384 -9.57 -17.38 12.20
CA ILE A 384 -10.71 -16.55 12.62
C ILE A 384 -11.47 -17.25 13.74
N LEU A 385 -11.57 -16.60 14.90
CA LEU A 385 -12.23 -17.14 16.09
C LEU A 385 -13.76 -16.90 16.03
N LEU A 386 -14.56 -17.93 16.27
CA LEU A 386 -16.02 -17.88 16.18
C LEU A 386 -16.68 -17.73 17.56
N THR A 387 -16.43 -16.58 18.21
CA THR A 387 -16.88 -16.29 19.59
C THR A 387 -18.39 -16.45 19.80
N ASP A 388 -18.75 -17.11 20.90
CA ASP A 388 -20.13 -17.37 21.32
C ASP A 388 -21.00 -18.07 20.24
N LEU A 389 -20.40 -18.81 19.30
CA LEU A 389 -21.13 -19.56 18.28
C LEU A 389 -21.57 -20.93 18.83
N LYS A 390 -22.74 -20.96 19.48
CA LYS A 390 -23.36 -22.22 19.94
C LYS A 390 -23.85 -23.03 18.74
N LEU A 391 -23.09 -24.03 18.31
CA LEU A 391 -23.39 -24.88 17.15
C LEU A 391 -24.51 -25.90 17.40
N GLY A 392 -24.96 -26.54 16.32
CA GLY A 392 -25.64 -27.84 16.37
C GLY A 392 -24.64 -28.97 16.07
N LYS A 393 -25.14 -30.13 15.63
CA LYS A 393 -24.28 -31.19 15.06
C LYS A 393 -23.63 -30.80 13.73
N GLU A 394 -24.32 -29.95 12.98
CA GLU A 394 -23.91 -29.51 11.65
C GLU A 394 -24.48 -28.10 11.47
N GLU A 395 -23.67 -27.19 10.93
CA GLU A 395 -24.05 -25.79 10.66
C GLU A 395 -23.49 -25.34 9.31
N ASP A 396 -24.33 -24.72 8.48
CA ASP A 396 -23.89 -24.10 7.23
C ASP A 396 -23.15 -22.78 7.50
N ALA A 397 -21.96 -22.64 6.93
CA ALA A 397 -21.11 -21.47 7.09
C ALA A 397 -20.60 -20.96 5.73
N SER A 398 -20.12 -19.72 5.69
CA SER A 398 -19.40 -19.19 4.53
C SER A 398 -18.27 -18.26 4.93
N LEU A 399 -17.11 -18.44 4.29
CA LEU A 399 -15.95 -17.57 4.38
C LEU A 399 -16.01 -16.61 3.19
N VAL A 400 -16.20 -15.33 3.46
CA VAL A 400 -16.13 -14.28 2.44
C VAL A 400 -14.74 -13.66 2.47
N MET A 401 -14.09 -13.67 1.32
CA MET A 401 -12.82 -13.02 1.03
C MET A 401 -13.14 -11.70 0.33
N GLU A 402 -13.05 -10.58 1.05
CA GLU A 402 -13.27 -9.24 0.51
C GLU A 402 -11.90 -8.71 0.00
N PHE A 403 -11.80 -8.26 -1.26
CA PHE A 403 -10.53 -7.84 -1.87
C PHE A 403 -10.14 -6.43 -1.39
N SER A 404 -9.83 -6.34 -0.10
CA SER A 404 -9.32 -5.17 0.61
C SER A 404 -8.07 -5.57 1.38
N TYR A 405 -7.09 -4.68 1.47
CA TYR A 405 -5.79 -4.95 2.10
C TYR A 405 -5.72 -4.30 3.48
N ILE A 406 -5.89 -5.12 4.53
CA ILE A 406 -6.04 -4.69 5.92
C ILE A 406 -4.78 -5.01 6.70
N ARG A 407 -3.77 -4.16 6.56
CA ARG A 407 -2.51 -4.23 7.32
C ARG A 407 -2.55 -3.24 8.50
N ASP A 408 -1.99 -3.62 9.65
CA ASP A 408 -1.79 -2.75 10.82
C ASP A 408 -3.05 -1.94 11.26
N GLY A 409 -4.22 -2.59 11.14
CA GLY A 409 -5.53 -2.01 11.49
C GLY A 409 -6.16 -1.11 10.42
N LYS A 410 -5.54 -0.97 9.25
CA LYS A 410 -5.87 0.03 8.22
C LYS A 410 -6.11 -0.61 6.85
N ASN A 411 -7.12 -0.12 6.12
CA ASN A 411 -7.36 -0.51 4.72
C ASN A 411 -6.53 0.38 3.77
N TYR A 412 -5.56 -0.20 3.07
CA TYR A 412 -4.70 0.55 2.14
C TYR A 412 -5.25 0.61 0.72
N PHE A 413 -5.80 -0.48 0.20
CA PHE A 413 -6.47 -0.51 -1.11
C PHE A 413 -7.63 -1.50 -1.14
N THR A 414 -8.58 -1.25 -2.05
CA THR A 414 -9.72 -2.12 -2.30
C THR A 414 -9.95 -2.27 -3.80
N ILE A 415 -10.15 -3.51 -4.28
CA ILE A 415 -10.38 -3.78 -5.70
C ILE A 415 -11.87 -3.76 -6.03
N ASN A 416 -12.19 -3.03 -7.10
CA ASN A 416 -13.48 -2.95 -7.74
C ASN A 416 -13.37 -3.50 -9.17
N SER A 417 -14.40 -4.20 -9.63
CA SER A 417 -14.46 -4.77 -10.98
C SER A 417 -15.69 -4.25 -11.72
N LEU A 418 -15.53 -3.85 -12.98
CA LEU A 418 -16.68 -3.54 -13.82
C LEU A 418 -17.50 -4.80 -14.11
N THR A 419 -18.72 -4.84 -13.58
CA THR A 419 -19.76 -5.79 -14.01
C THR A 419 -20.56 -5.19 -15.19
N PRO A 420 -21.38 -5.96 -15.92
CA PRO A 420 -22.17 -5.46 -17.06
C PRO A 420 -23.23 -4.37 -16.77
N ARG A 421 -23.22 -3.75 -15.57
CA ARG A 421 -24.14 -2.67 -15.15
C ARG A 421 -23.51 -1.58 -14.29
N ARG A 422 -22.42 -1.88 -13.57
CA ARG A 422 -21.73 -0.98 -12.62
C ARG A 422 -20.42 -1.62 -12.15
N TYR A 423 -19.53 -0.85 -11.55
CA TYR A 423 -18.48 -1.42 -10.71
C TYR A 423 -19.09 -2.06 -9.45
N GLU A 424 -18.53 -3.18 -9.02
CA GLU A 424 -18.80 -3.81 -7.72
C GLU A 424 -17.48 -4.18 -7.04
N ARG A 425 -17.40 -4.04 -5.71
CA ARG A 425 -16.24 -4.48 -4.93
C ARG A 425 -16.04 -5.99 -5.08
N VAL A 426 -14.81 -6.40 -5.33
CA VAL A 426 -14.49 -7.80 -5.60
C VAL A 426 -14.52 -8.60 -4.31
N ALA A 427 -15.28 -9.68 -4.31
CA ALA A 427 -15.32 -10.63 -3.22
C ALA A 427 -15.60 -12.04 -3.73
N ALA A 428 -14.96 -13.02 -3.09
CA ALA A 428 -15.26 -14.44 -3.23
C ALA A 428 -15.92 -14.97 -1.94
N ALA A 429 -16.70 -16.03 -2.01
CA ALA A 429 -17.39 -16.62 -0.88
C ALA A 429 -17.38 -18.15 -0.95
N LYS A 430 -16.55 -18.79 -0.12
CA LYS A 430 -16.48 -20.25 0.04
C LYS A 430 -17.53 -20.71 1.04
N LYS A 431 -18.48 -21.53 0.61
CA LYS A 431 -19.41 -22.25 1.51
C LYS A 431 -18.73 -23.47 2.09
N PHE A 432 -18.99 -23.74 3.35
CA PHE A 432 -18.51 -24.94 4.05
C PHE A 432 -19.49 -25.29 5.17
N LYS A 433 -19.20 -26.36 5.90
CA LYS A 433 -19.96 -26.76 7.08
C LYS A 433 -19.05 -26.90 8.30
N ILE A 434 -19.62 -26.65 9.47
CA ILE A 434 -18.97 -26.88 10.75
C ILE A 434 -19.69 -28.04 11.44
N ILE A 435 -18.96 -29.09 11.79
CA ILE A 435 -19.50 -30.39 12.24
C ILE A 435 -19.10 -30.61 13.70
N ASP A 436 -20.05 -31.02 14.54
CA ASP A 436 -19.92 -31.42 15.96
C ASP A 436 -19.02 -30.51 16.86
N SER A 437 -18.85 -29.24 16.47
CA SER A 437 -17.97 -28.22 17.07
C SER A 437 -16.46 -28.41 16.87
N GLU A 438 -16.07 -29.15 15.83
CA GLU A 438 -14.69 -29.22 15.34
C GLU A 438 -14.31 -27.97 14.52
N ASN A 439 -13.02 -27.62 14.51
CA ASN A 439 -12.50 -26.47 13.77
C ASN A 439 -12.48 -26.74 12.27
N ALA A 440 -12.82 -25.73 11.45
CA ALA A 440 -12.86 -25.88 10.00
C ALA A 440 -11.57 -25.42 9.32
N GLU A 441 -10.97 -26.28 8.50
CA GLU A 441 -9.79 -26.01 7.68
C GLU A 441 -10.22 -25.71 6.22
N LEU A 442 -9.75 -24.61 5.65
CA LEU A 442 -10.15 -24.11 4.33
C LEU A 442 -8.95 -23.54 3.56
N HIS A 443 -8.48 -24.26 2.55
CA HIS A 443 -7.57 -23.73 1.54
C HIS A 443 -8.37 -23.26 0.32
N VAL A 444 -8.17 -22.02 -0.12
CA VAL A 444 -8.89 -21.41 -1.23
C VAL A 444 -7.91 -20.82 -2.25
N GLN A 445 -7.86 -21.42 -3.44
CA GLN A 445 -7.19 -20.86 -4.60
C GLN A 445 -8.20 -20.01 -5.40
N LEU A 446 -7.86 -18.76 -5.70
CA LEU A 446 -8.74 -17.81 -6.40
C LEU A 446 -8.47 -17.85 -7.92
N ASP A 447 -8.71 -19.02 -8.50
CA ASP A 447 -8.38 -19.38 -9.89
C ASP A 447 -9.58 -19.41 -10.86
N GLY A 448 -10.80 -19.17 -10.38
CA GLY A 448 -12.02 -19.20 -11.20
C GLY A 448 -12.42 -20.58 -11.73
N LYS A 449 -11.81 -21.67 -11.23
CA LYS A 449 -12.26 -23.03 -11.55
C LYS A 449 -13.62 -23.29 -10.91
N ALA A 450 -14.47 -24.02 -11.63
CA ALA A 450 -15.89 -24.19 -11.30
C ALA A 450 -16.13 -25.04 -10.02
N ASP A 451 -16.10 -24.38 -8.86
CA ASP A 451 -16.41 -24.96 -7.55
C ASP A 451 -17.82 -24.58 -7.12
N ARG A 452 -18.71 -25.58 -6.95
CA ARG A 452 -20.11 -25.39 -6.52
C ARG A 452 -20.27 -24.85 -5.11
N THR A 453 -19.21 -24.87 -4.31
CA THR A 453 -19.16 -24.25 -2.98
C THR A 453 -18.73 -22.79 -3.01
N MET A 454 -18.09 -22.33 -4.09
CA MET A 454 -17.71 -20.94 -4.29
C MET A 454 -18.89 -20.10 -4.82
N GLY A 455 -18.73 -18.79 -4.68
CA GLY A 455 -19.55 -17.76 -5.31
C GLY A 455 -18.78 -16.45 -5.32
N TYR A 456 -19.07 -15.59 -6.28
CA TYR A 456 -18.29 -14.37 -6.55
C TYR A 456 -19.23 -13.18 -6.72
N SER A 457 -18.82 -11.96 -6.33
CA SER A 457 -19.56 -10.73 -6.68
C SER A 457 -19.44 -10.37 -8.17
N VAL A 458 -18.36 -10.83 -8.79
CA VAL A 458 -17.99 -10.65 -10.20
C VAL A 458 -18.32 -11.90 -11.03
N PRO A 459 -18.27 -11.85 -12.38
CA PRO A 459 -18.23 -13.06 -13.19
C PRO A 459 -17.07 -13.97 -12.76
N GLU A 460 -17.34 -15.27 -12.58
CA GLU A 460 -16.37 -16.28 -12.11
C GLU A 460 -15.05 -16.26 -12.89
N ALA A 461 -15.12 -16.18 -14.23
CA ALA A 461 -13.95 -16.11 -15.11
C ALA A 461 -13.10 -14.83 -14.96
N SER A 462 -13.57 -13.80 -14.24
CA SER A 462 -12.77 -12.60 -13.95
C SER A 462 -11.90 -12.77 -12.70
N ILE A 463 -12.17 -13.73 -11.81
CA ILE A 463 -11.51 -13.77 -10.50
C ILE A 463 -10.01 -14.09 -10.59
N GLU A 464 -9.58 -14.86 -11.60
CA GLU A 464 -8.16 -15.18 -11.82
C GLU A 464 -7.33 -13.94 -12.23
N HIS A 465 -7.94 -12.95 -12.86
CA HIS A 465 -7.28 -11.69 -13.18
C HIS A 465 -7.22 -10.77 -11.96
N LEU A 466 -8.31 -10.73 -11.20
CA LEU A 466 -8.47 -9.86 -10.05
C LEU A 466 -7.61 -10.30 -8.85
N SER A 467 -7.38 -11.61 -8.69
CA SER A 467 -6.53 -12.15 -7.62
C SER A 467 -5.05 -11.84 -7.88
N VAL A 468 -4.59 -11.98 -9.12
CA VAL A 468 -3.29 -11.49 -9.60
C VAL A 468 -3.11 -9.99 -9.36
N SER A 469 -4.09 -9.16 -9.75
CA SER A 469 -4.00 -7.71 -9.53
C SER A 469 -3.97 -7.32 -8.04
N TYR A 470 -4.60 -8.11 -7.18
CA TYR A 470 -4.49 -7.93 -5.73
C TYR A 470 -3.08 -8.22 -5.23
N TYR A 471 -2.47 -9.32 -5.66
CA TYR A 471 -1.11 -9.69 -5.28
C TYR A 471 -0.09 -8.60 -5.68
N HIS A 472 -0.19 -8.09 -6.90
CA HIS A 472 0.68 -7.03 -7.40
C HIS A 472 0.47 -5.67 -6.71
N MET A 473 -0.77 -5.31 -6.37
CA MET A 473 -1.01 -4.13 -5.54
C MET A 473 -0.44 -4.29 -4.12
N HIS A 474 -0.49 -5.50 -3.55
CA HIS A 474 0.18 -5.81 -2.28
C HIS A 474 1.71 -5.63 -2.39
N GLU A 475 2.37 -6.16 -3.43
CA GLU A 475 3.83 -6.02 -3.61
C GLU A 475 4.27 -4.54 -3.64
N ALA A 476 3.48 -3.69 -4.31
CA ALA A 476 3.74 -2.26 -4.41
C ALA A 476 3.57 -1.54 -3.06
N PHE A 477 2.51 -1.84 -2.30
CA PHE A 477 2.33 -1.29 -0.95
C PHE A 477 3.38 -1.79 0.05
N GLU A 478 3.79 -3.05 -0.01
CA GLU A 478 4.86 -3.60 0.84
C GLU A 478 6.22 -2.96 0.54
N PHE A 479 6.54 -2.73 -0.73
CA PHE A 479 7.74 -2.01 -1.12
C PHE A 479 7.76 -0.58 -0.53
N ALA A 480 6.65 0.15 -0.62
CA ALA A 480 6.57 1.48 -0.01
C ALA A 480 6.68 1.45 1.53
N LEU A 481 5.94 0.55 2.20
CA LEU A 481 5.87 0.46 3.66
C LEU A 481 7.14 -0.12 4.29
N GLU A 482 7.69 -1.18 3.73
CA GLU A 482 8.80 -1.93 4.33
C GLU A 482 10.17 -1.55 3.79
N LYS A 483 10.30 -1.29 2.47
CA LYS A 483 11.58 -1.02 1.82
C LYS A 483 11.91 0.47 1.76
N LEU A 484 10.94 1.32 1.36
CA LEU A 484 11.12 2.78 1.35
C LEU A 484 10.83 3.46 2.70
N LYS A 485 10.09 2.78 3.61
CA LYS A 485 9.50 3.36 4.84
C LYS A 485 8.73 4.66 4.55
N ALA A 486 8.00 4.67 3.43
CA ALA A 486 7.28 5.83 2.89
C ALA A 486 5.91 6.03 3.56
N ASN A 487 5.45 7.29 3.59
CA ASN A 487 4.12 7.63 4.07
C ASN A 487 3.09 7.59 2.92
N VAL A 488 2.48 6.42 2.71
CA VAL A 488 1.38 6.22 1.75
C VAL A 488 0.01 6.68 2.27
N ASP A 489 -0.07 7.50 3.33
CA ASP A 489 -1.34 7.91 3.94
C ASP A 489 -2.06 9.05 3.20
N TYR A 490 -2.45 8.80 1.95
CA TYR A 490 -3.20 9.73 1.12
C TYR A 490 -4.55 9.14 0.69
N LYS A 491 -5.64 9.62 1.30
CA LYS A 491 -7.04 9.26 0.97
C LYS A 491 -7.35 7.75 0.98
N LEU A 492 -6.66 6.96 1.81
CA LEU A 492 -6.84 5.52 1.83
C LEU A 492 -8.26 5.08 2.24
N PRO A 493 -8.80 3.98 1.69
CA PRO A 493 -8.15 3.07 0.74
C PRO A 493 -8.10 3.62 -0.70
N VAL A 494 -7.02 3.32 -1.42
CA VAL A 494 -6.96 3.44 -2.88
C VAL A 494 -8.01 2.51 -3.48
N GLU A 495 -8.99 3.04 -4.20
CA GLU A 495 -9.96 2.24 -4.93
C GLU A 495 -9.38 1.88 -6.31
N VAL A 496 -9.17 0.58 -6.55
CA VAL A 496 -8.57 0.07 -7.78
C VAL A 496 -9.67 -0.42 -8.72
N TRP A 497 -9.96 0.31 -9.79
CA TRP A 497 -11.08 0.09 -10.70
C TRP A 497 -10.66 -0.71 -11.93
N ILE A 498 -10.81 -2.03 -11.87
CA ILE A 498 -10.40 -2.96 -12.92
C ILE A 498 -11.54 -3.17 -13.92
N GLY A 499 -11.21 -3.04 -15.21
CA GLY A 499 -12.17 -3.12 -16.31
C GLY A 499 -12.63 -1.77 -16.86
N ASN A 500 -11.83 -0.71 -16.72
CA ASN A 500 -12.19 0.62 -17.23
C ASN A 500 -12.44 0.61 -18.74
N THR A 501 -13.65 1.02 -19.15
CA THR A 501 -14.12 1.07 -20.54
C THR A 501 -13.70 2.33 -21.29
N GLN A 502 -13.10 3.32 -20.62
CA GLN A 502 -12.44 4.45 -21.28
C GLN A 502 -11.15 4.03 -22.02
N GLY A 503 -10.67 2.79 -21.82
CA GLY A 503 -9.48 2.25 -22.49
C GLY A 503 -8.14 2.77 -21.93
N GLN A 504 -8.18 3.70 -20.97
CA GLN A 504 -7.02 4.25 -20.28
C GLN A 504 -6.79 3.55 -18.93
N THR A 505 -5.55 3.14 -18.71
CA THR A 505 -5.00 2.90 -17.38
C THR A 505 -4.40 4.25 -16.91
N HIS A 506 -4.69 4.66 -15.68
CA HIS A 506 -4.12 5.88 -15.05
C HIS A 506 -4.48 5.97 -13.55
N TYR A 507 -3.66 6.68 -12.78
CA TYR A 507 -3.98 7.18 -11.44
C TYR A 507 -4.79 8.49 -11.48
N ASP A 508 -5.96 8.53 -10.83
CA ASP A 508 -6.71 9.76 -10.57
C ASP A 508 -6.42 10.31 -9.17
N MET A 509 -5.51 11.28 -9.14
CA MET A 509 -5.18 12.14 -8.00
C MET A 509 -6.38 12.79 -7.27
N GLN A 510 -7.50 13.03 -7.94
CA GLN A 510 -8.65 13.70 -7.32
C GLN A 510 -9.35 12.81 -6.30
N ASN A 511 -9.47 11.52 -6.59
CA ASN A 511 -10.07 10.53 -5.70
C ASN A 511 -9.01 9.68 -4.96
N SER A 512 -7.78 9.61 -5.49
CA SER A 512 -6.73 8.61 -5.17
C SER A 512 -7.09 7.21 -5.68
N ASP A 513 -7.60 7.15 -6.89
CA ASP A 513 -8.09 5.94 -7.55
C ASP A 513 -7.07 5.43 -8.57
N ILE A 514 -6.92 4.11 -8.72
CA ILE A 514 -6.14 3.51 -9.80
C ILE A 514 -7.10 2.86 -10.80
N LEU A 515 -7.17 3.38 -12.02
CA LEU A 515 -8.05 2.85 -13.07
C LEU A 515 -7.24 1.92 -13.97
N ILE A 516 -7.73 0.69 -14.19
CA ILE A 516 -7.08 -0.31 -15.05
C ILE A 516 -8.00 -0.66 -16.22
N ALA A 517 -7.57 -0.36 -17.45
CA ALA A 517 -8.39 -0.55 -18.65
C ALA A 517 -8.69 -2.03 -18.95
N ALA A 518 -9.94 -2.32 -19.33
CA ALA A 518 -10.40 -3.69 -19.59
C ALA A 518 -9.51 -4.45 -20.60
N ARG A 519 -9.04 -3.77 -21.64
CA ARG A 519 -8.16 -4.35 -22.67
C ARG A 519 -6.84 -4.92 -22.14
N VAL A 520 -6.32 -4.37 -21.03
CA VAL A 520 -5.04 -4.77 -20.40
C VAL A 520 -5.24 -5.37 -19.01
N ALA A 521 -6.49 -5.55 -18.56
CA ALA A 521 -6.84 -6.05 -17.22
C ALA A 521 -6.61 -7.57 -17.03
N SER A 522 -6.17 -8.28 -18.07
CA SER A 522 -5.88 -9.73 -18.00
C SER A 522 -4.63 -10.06 -17.17
N ARG A 523 -4.57 -11.26 -16.58
CA ARG A 523 -3.33 -11.81 -16.01
C ARG A 523 -2.29 -12.24 -17.05
N THR A 524 -2.63 -12.26 -18.34
CA THR A 524 -1.70 -12.56 -19.42
C THR A 524 -1.30 -11.31 -20.23
N SER A 525 -1.70 -10.12 -19.78
CA SER A 525 -1.23 -8.86 -20.37
C SER A 525 0.22 -8.58 -19.98
N GLN A 526 1.04 -8.17 -20.95
CA GLN A 526 2.44 -7.81 -20.73
C GLN A 526 2.60 -6.50 -19.94
N GLU A 527 1.53 -5.72 -19.83
CA GLU A 527 1.44 -4.53 -18.99
C GLU A 527 1.53 -4.87 -17.48
N ARG A 528 1.21 -6.12 -17.10
CA ARG A 528 1.35 -6.56 -15.70
C ARG A 528 2.82 -6.84 -15.34
N PRO A 529 3.23 -6.61 -14.09
CA PRO A 529 2.63 -5.65 -13.14
C PRO A 529 3.12 -4.20 -13.39
N LYS A 530 4.24 -4.05 -14.11
CA LYS A 530 5.07 -2.84 -14.11
C LYS A 530 4.32 -1.59 -14.56
N ASN A 531 3.67 -1.64 -15.73
CA ASN A 531 3.03 -0.47 -16.34
C ASN A 531 1.55 -0.29 -15.91
N ARG A 532 1.03 -1.14 -15.00
CA ARG A 532 -0.42 -1.23 -14.74
C ARG A 532 -0.79 -1.20 -13.27
N GLU A 533 -0.03 -1.89 -12.42
CA GLU A 533 -0.17 -1.81 -10.96
C GLU A 533 0.93 -0.94 -10.38
N TYR A 534 2.20 -1.25 -10.68
CA TYR A 534 3.33 -0.62 -10.01
C TYR A 534 3.53 0.85 -10.43
N HIS A 535 3.40 1.18 -11.72
CA HIS A 535 3.49 2.56 -12.24
C HIS A 535 2.37 3.45 -11.66
N GLU A 536 1.12 2.98 -11.70
CA GLU A 536 -0.02 3.76 -11.18
C GLU A 536 0.02 3.89 -9.65
N PHE A 537 0.51 2.85 -8.95
CA PHE A 537 0.85 2.96 -7.54
C PHE A 537 1.98 3.95 -7.28
N ALA A 538 2.98 4.04 -8.15
CA ALA A 538 4.07 5.01 -8.00
C ALA A 538 3.57 6.46 -8.14
N HIS A 539 2.56 6.72 -8.98
CA HIS A 539 1.85 8.00 -9.02
C HIS A 539 1.11 8.28 -7.70
N HIS A 540 0.46 7.29 -7.09
CA HIS A 540 -0.11 7.41 -5.74
C HIS A 540 0.94 7.70 -4.67
N LEU A 541 2.05 6.96 -4.66
CA LEU A 541 3.19 7.15 -3.75
C LEU A 541 3.79 8.55 -3.88
N MET A 542 3.97 9.05 -5.12
CA MET A 542 4.38 10.43 -5.36
C MET A 542 3.40 11.41 -4.73
N TYR A 543 2.09 11.20 -4.93
CA TYR A 543 1.06 12.08 -4.41
C TYR A 543 0.98 12.06 -2.88
N ALA A 544 1.31 10.93 -2.24
CA ALA A 544 1.30 10.80 -0.79
C ALA A 544 2.49 11.50 -0.10
N GLU A 545 3.68 11.44 -0.69
CA GLU A 545 4.87 12.16 -0.19
C GLU A 545 4.87 13.66 -0.56
N TYR A 546 4.46 14.01 -1.79
CA TYR A 546 4.55 15.39 -2.29
C TYR A 546 3.26 16.21 -2.05
N GLY A 547 2.12 15.56 -1.84
CA GLY A 547 0.78 16.16 -1.79
C GLY A 547 0.22 16.64 -3.15
N ASP A 548 1.02 16.61 -4.22
CA ASP A 548 0.70 16.95 -5.61
C ASP A 548 1.93 16.63 -6.51
N PHE A 549 1.75 16.44 -7.81
CA PHE A 549 2.83 16.11 -8.76
C PHE A 549 3.96 17.16 -8.81
N ALA A 550 5.11 16.83 -9.42
CA ALA A 550 6.25 17.75 -9.56
C ALA A 550 5.78 19.10 -10.18
N THR A 551 6.17 20.23 -9.58
CA THR A 551 5.42 21.49 -9.80
C THR A 551 5.51 22.03 -11.24
N GLY A 552 6.50 21.60 -12.01
CA GLY A 552 6.62 21.88 -13.44
C GLY A 552 5.58 21.17 -14.31
N ARG A 553 5.06 20.00 -13.87
CA ARG A 553 3.95 19.29 -14.53
C ARG A 553 2.71 20.18 -14.65
N ASN A 554 2.40 20.92 -13.57
CA ASN A 554 1.22 21.79 -13.46
C ASN A 554 1.34 23.13 -14.22
N ASN A 555 2.31 23.28 -15.12
CA ASN A 555 2.40 24.43 -16.02
C ASN A 555 1.31 24.33 -17.11
N PRO A 556 0.46 25.37 -17.34
CA PRO A 556 -0.62 25.32 -18.33
C PRO A 556 -0.20 25.16 -19.80
N GLU A 557 1.08 25.34 -20.14
CA GLU A 557 1.61 24.99 -21.48
C GLU A 557 2.13 23.55 -21.56
N SER A 558 2.25 22.86 -20.42
CA SER A 558 2.51 21.43 -20.40
C SER A 558 1.27 20.63 -20.81
N VAL A 559 1.49 19.41 -21.30
CA VAL A 559 0.44 18.41 -21.57
C VAL A 559 0.83 17.13 -20.82
N PRO A 560 -0.10 16.23 -20.43
CA PRO A 560 0.25 14.93 -19.87
C PRO A 560 0.87 14.03 -20.94
N HIS A 561 1.96 13.34 -20.62
CA HIS A 561 2.90 12.79 -21.60
C HIS A 561 3.22 13.87 -22.63
N ALA A 562 3.90 14.92 -22.18
CA ALA A 562 4.55 15.87 -23.05
C ALA A 562 6.10 15.97 -23.06
N GLY A 563 6.95 15.19 -22.37
CA GLY A 563 8.28 14.82 -22.94
C GLY A 563 9.38 15.89 -23.15
N PHE A 564 10.42 15.56 -23.97
CA PHE A 564 11.48 16.49 -24.40
C PHE A 564 11.01 17.50 -25.43
N ILE A 565 9.79 17.30 -25.87
CA ILE A 565 8.97 18.45 -26.10
C ILE A 565 8.58 19.03 -24.65
N ASN A 566 7.43 19.05 -23.93
CA ASN A 566 7.07 19.72 -22.60
C ASN A 566 7.93 20.90 -21.98
N PRO A 567 7.37 22.11 -21.71
CA PRO A 567 8.14 23.36 -21.51
C PRO A 567 9.19 23.31 -20.39
N ASN A 568 9.00 22.45 -19.41
CA ASN A 568 9.97 21.97 -18.43
C ASN A 568 9.80 20.44 -18.32
N THR A 569 10.75 19.73 -17.72
CA THR A 569 10.73 18.26 -17.66
C THR A 569 9.94 17.68 -16.47
N GLY A 570 9.11 18.46 -15.77
CA GLY A 570 8.39 18.03 -14.56
C GLY A 570 7.32 16.95 -14.80
N ASP A 571 6.74 16.91 -15.99
CA ASP A 571 5.84 15.81 -16.42
C ASP A 571 6.64 14.53 -16.71
N SER A 572 7.72 14.61 -17.50
CA SER A 572 8.61 13.48 -17.79
C SER A 572 9.37 12.97 -16.56
N TRP A 573 9.62 13.83 -15.57
CA TRP A 573 10.03 13.42 -14.24
C TRP A 573 8.93 12.63 -13.52
N THR A 574 7.67 13.05 -13.66
CA THR A 574 6.55 12.38 -12.98
C THR A 574 6.32 10.98 -13.54
N GLU A 575 6.33 10.83 -14.86
CA GLU A 575 6.20 9.52 -15.53
C GLU A 575 7.47 8.66 -15.39
N GLY A 576 8.66 9.23 -15.62
CA GLY A 576 9.93 8.51 -15.46
C GLY A 576 10.22 8.07 -14.02
N PHE A 577 9.72 8.79 -13.02
CA PHE A 577 9.70 8.33 -11.62
C PHE A 577 8.79 7.10 -11.46
N ALA A 578 7.60 7.11 -12.06
CA ALA A 578 6.65 6.02 -11.94
C ALA A 578 7.14 4.74 -12.63
N GLU A 579 7.75 4.88 -13.80
CA GLU A 579 8.49 3.84 -14.51
C GLU A 579 9.66 3.30 -13.65
N PHE A 580 10.53 4.17 -13.12
CA PHE A 580 11.66 3.77 -12.27
C PHE A 580 11.22 3.02 -11.01
N ILE A 581 10.23 3.54 -10.27
CA ILE A 581 9.69 2.88 -9.08
C ILE A 581 9.08 1.52 -9.45
N ALA A 582 8.46 1.37 -10.61
CA ALA A 582 7.96 0.08 -11.07
C ALA A 582 9.08 -0.94 -11.36
N LEU A 583 10.22 -0.51 -11.91
CA LEU A 583 11.40 -1.39 -12.02
C LEU A 583 11.96 -1.75 -10.63
N ALA A 584 11.97 -0.80 -9.69
CA ALA A 584 12.48 -1.02 -8.34
C ALA A 584 11.59 -1.98 -7.52
N ILE A 585 10.26 -1.87 -7.62
CA ILE A 585 9.31 -2.84 -7.03
C ILE A 585 9.55 -4.22 -7.65
N ALA A 586 9.69 -4.33 -8.97
CA ALA A 586 9.97 -5.61 -9.63
C ALA A 586 11.30 -6.25 -9.20
N LYS A 587 12.35 -5.46 -8.96
CA LYS A 587 13.65 -5.91 -8.44
C LYS A 587 13.51 -6.46 -7.01
N GLU A 588 12.68 -5.85 -6.17
CA GLU A 588 12.41 -6.33 -4.81
C GLU A 588 11.50 -7.58 -4.80
N ALA A 589 10.52 -7.66 -5.70
CA ALA A 589 9.66 -8.81 -5.91
C ALA A 589 10.38 -10.04 -6.52
N GLY A 590 11.66 -9.91 -6.88
CA GLY A 590 12.48 -11.00 -7.40
C GLY A 590 12.27 -11.29 -8.90
N ASP A 591 11.83 -10.31 -9.69
CA ASP A 591 11.92 -10.39 -11.14
C ASP A 591 13.39 -10.63 -11.56
N LYS A 592 13.59 -11.54 -12.52
CA LYS A 592 14.89 -11.92 -13.06
C LYS A 592 15.40 -10.95 -14.12
N LYS A 593 14.54 -10.08 -14.65
CA LYS A 593 14.86 -8.99 -15.58
C LYS A 593 14.10 -7.72 -15.17
N PRO A 594 14.37 -7.16 -13.98
CA PRO A 594 13.60 -6.05 -13.45
C PRO A 594 13.65 -4.83 -14.38
N GLN A 595 14.77 -4.60 -15.08
CA GLN A 595 14.99 -3.50 -16.01
C GLN A 595 14.19 -3.58 -17.33
N LEU A 596 13.53 -4.71 -17.62
CA LEU A 596 12.60 -4.81 -18.76
C LEU A 596 11.25 -4.15 -18.42
N TYR A 597 11.01 -2.93 -18.91
CA TYR A 597 9.75 -2.23 -18.70
C TYR A 597 8.65 -2.74 -19.66
N SER A 598 7.95 -3.80 -19.25
CA SER A 598 6.80 -4.35 -20.00
C SER A 598 7.15 -4.60 -21.49
N ALA A 599 6.33 -4.14 -22.44
CA ALA A 599 6.56 -4.25 -23.88
C ALA A 599 7.50 -3.17 -24.46
N TRP A 600 8.02 -2.25 -23.64
CA TRP A 600 9.00 -1.23 -24.02
C TRP A 600 10.45 -1.69 -23.85
N GLY A 601 10.69 -2.96 -23.49
CA GLY A 601 12.03 -3.54 -23.49
C GLY A 601 12.93 -3.01 -22.37
N ASP A 602 14.23 -3.01 -22.62
CA ASP A 602 15.28 -2.87 -21.60
C ASP A 602 15.71 -1.42 -21.44
N LEU A 603 15.56 -0.83 -20.24
CA LEU A 603 15.96 0.57 -20.02
C LEU A 603 17.46 0.76 -19.84
N GLU A 604 18.16 -0.27 -19.37
CA GLU A 604 19.61 -0.25 -19.17
C GLU A 604 20.35 -0.23 -20.50
N THR A 605 20.26 -1.32 -21.28
CA THR A 605 21.04 -1.48 -22.53
C THR A 605 20.67 -0.52 -23.66
N ASN A 606 19.60 0.27 -23.51
CA ASN A 606 19.23 1.32 -24.46
C ASN A 606 19.84 2.69 -24.14
N ASN A 607 20.23 2.99 -22.88
CA ASN A 607 20.84 4.28 -22.50
C ASN A 607 20.06 5.49 -23.08
N TYR A 608 18.72 5.50 -22.94
CA TYR A 608 17.83 6.43 -23.64
C TYR A 608 18.20 7.88 -23.43
N LYS A 609 18.20 8.67 -24.51
CA LYS A 609 18.50 10.12 -24.46
C LYS A 609 17.26 10.95 -24.63
N VAL A 610 17.20 12.07 -23.92
CA VAL A 610 16.01 12.93 -23.86
C VAL A 610 15.45 13.34 -25.24
N TRP A 611 16.29 13.57 -26.25
CA TRP A 611 15.84 13.94 -27.61
C TRP A 611 15.39 12.77 -28.51
N GLU A 612 15.49 11.52 -28.07
CA GLU A 612 15.24 10.35 -28.92
C GLU A 612 13.75 10.12 -29.20
N GLY A 613 13.49 9.38 -30.29
CA GLY A 613 12.14 9.15 -30.80
C GLY A 613 11.40 10.39 -31.31
N GLN A 614 12.13 11.46 -31.68
CA GLN A 614 11.64 12.83 -31.95
C GLN A 614 11.27 13.59 -30.66
N GLY A 615 12.19 13.62 -29.68
CA GLY A 615 12.00 14.26 -28.37
C GLY A 615 10.89 13.62 -27.54
N LYS A 616 10.64 12.34 -27.77
CA LYS A 616 9.51 11.62 -27.23
C LYS A 616 9.88 10.86 -25.98
N LEU A 617 10.96 10.10 -26.02
CA LEU A 617 11.35 9.16 -24.98
C LEU A 617 12.02 9.86 -23.76
N GLU A 618 11.60 11.09 -23.39
CA GLU A 618 12.19 11.82 -22.25
C GLU A 618 11.76 11.23 -20.90
N GLU A 619 10.56 10.64 -20.80
CA GLU A 619 10.13 9.86 -19.64
C GLU A 619 11.02 8.62 -19.45
N PHE A 620 11.16 7.76 -20.47
CA PHE A 620 12.09 6.63 -20.44
C PHE A 620 13.56 7.02 -20.25
N ALA A 621 14.00 8.19 -20.74
CA ALA A 621 15.34 8.71 -20.49
C ALA A 621 15.54 9.15 -19.03
N VAL A 622 14.50 9.59 -18.32
CA VAL A 622 14.53 9.81 -16.87
C VAL A 622 14.47 8.49 -16.10
N ALA A 623 13.65 7.54 -16.54
CA ALA A 623 13.55 6.24 -15.90
C ALA A 623 14.86 5.42 -16.01
N ALA A 624 15.48 5.43 -17.19
CA ALA A 624 16.82 4.86 -17.41
C ALA A 624 17.86 5.59 -16.54
N LEU A 625 17.89 6.91 -16.54
CA LEU A 625 18.81 7.69 -15.68
C LEU A 625 18.67 7.35 -14.20
N LEU A 626 17.45 7.20 -13.68
CA LEU A 626 17.23 6.80 -12.29
C LEU A 626 17.57 5.33 -12.05
N TRP A 627 17.40 4.48 -13.07
CA TRP A 627 17.80 3.08 -13.04
C TRP A 627 19.32 2.94 -12.94
N ASP A 628 20.10 3.54 -13.84
CA ASP A 628 21.57 3.56 -13.83
C ASP A 628 22.10 4.05 -12.45
N VAL A 629 21.50 5.11 -11.88
CA VAL A 629 21.84 5.64 -10.55
C VAL A 629 21.54 4.65 -9.40
N TYR A 630 20.61 3.71 -9.58
CA TYR A 630 20.26 2.66 -8.61
C TYR A 630 21.03 1.35 -8.85
N ASP A 631 21.44 1.11 -10.09
CA ASP A 631 21.92 -0.17 -10.53
C ASP A 631 23.41 -0.43 -10.16
N SER A 632 23.86 -1.67 -10.34
CA SER A 632 25.21 -2.16 -10.02
C SER A 632 25.98 -2.69 -11.24
N THR A 633 25.40 -2.63 -12.43
CA THR A 633 25.84 -3.28 -13.66
C THR A 633 26.70 -2.36 -14.53
N ASN A 634 26.72 -1.04 -14.25
CA ASN A 634 27.75 -0.07 -14.63
C ASN A 634 28.25 -0.21 -16.09
N GLU A 635 27.41 0.16 -17.05
CA GLU A 635 27.76 0.18 -18.48
C GLU A 635 28.82 1.25 -18.83
N LYS A 636 29.22 1.33 -20.11
CA LYS A 636 30.32 2.20 -20.59
C LYS A 636 29.91 3.68 -20.71
N GLY A 637 29.64 4.30 -19.58
CA GLY A 637 29.24 5.71 -19.43
C GLY A 637 28.71 5.97 -18.02
N ASP A 638 28.04 4.98 -17.46
CA ASP A 638 27.71 4.90 -16.04
C ASP A 638 28.92 4.47 -15.18
N SER A 639 28.89 4.88 -13.91
CA SER A 639 29.76 4.41 -12.83
C SER A 639 29.13 4.66 -11.44
N LEU A 640 27.81 4.81 -11.36
CA LEU A 640 27.10 5.55 -10.31
C LEU A 640 26.10 4.72 -9.50
N THR A 641 26.51 3.60 -8.91
CA THR A 641 25.65 2.91 -7.94
C THR A 641 25.36 3.79 -6.69
N ILE A 642 24.08 4.08 -6.42
CA ILE A 642 23.56 4.66 -5.17
C ILE A 642 22.48 3.72 -4.58
N PRO A 643 22.50 3.37 -3.28
CA PRO A 643 21.45 2.58 -2.66
C PRO A 643 20.05 3.20 -2.81
N LEU A 644 19.01 2.36 -2.91
CA LEU A 644 17.63 2.81 -3.14
C LEU A 644 17.10 3.74 -2.02
N ASP A 645 17.48 3.50 -0.77
CA ASP A 645 17.12 4.32 0.38
C ASP A 645 17.85 5.68 0.38
N GLU A 646 19.11 5.71 -0.08
CA GLU A 646 19.87 6.93 -0.36
C GLU A 646 19.26 7.74 -1.53
N ILE A 647 18.82 7.08 -2.60
CA ILE A 647 18.07 7.71 -3.70
C ILE A 647 16.75 8.26 -3.19
N TRP A 648 16.01 7.47 -2.39
CA TRP A 648 14.71 7.85 -1.83
C TRP A 648 14.79 9.14 -1.00
N GLN A 649 15.86 9.35 -0.21
CA GLN A 649 16.04 10.61 0.52
C GLN A 649 16.14 11.83 -0.39
N VAL A 650 16.66 11.68 -1.61
CA VAL A 650 16.68 12.75 -2.61
C VAL A 650 15.31 12.88 -3.26
N ILE A 651 14.79 11.80 -3.86
CA ILE A 651 13.64 11.89 -4.78
C ILE A 651 12.29 12.11 -4.07
N LYS A 652 12.11 11.64 -2.82
CA LYS A 652 10.84 11.84 -2.07
C LYS A 652 10.49 13.30 -1.77
N VAL A 653 11.41 14.23 -2.00
CA VAL A 653 11.18 15.66 -1.83
C VAL A 653 10.72 16.29 -3.15
N LYS A 654 9.49 16.80 -3.17
CA LYS A 654 8.90 17.51 -4.30
C LYS A 654 9.78 18.66 -4.82
N ARG A 655 10.09 18.66 -6.13
CA ARG A 655 10.75 19.76 -6.85
C ARG A 655 10.03 20.09 -8.17
N ALA A 656 10.51 21.06 -8.94
CA ALA A 656 9.82 21.51 -10.16
C ALA A 656 10.04 20.56 -11.36
N ASP A 657 11.30 20.26 -11.67
CA ASP A 657 11.70 19.43 -12.81
C ASP A 657 13.05 18.71 -12.55
N LEU A 658 13.51 17.93 -13.53
CA LEU A 658 14.74 17.11 -13.46
C LEU A 658 16.00 17.90 -13.07
N TYR A 659 16.11 19.19 -13.41
CA TYR A 659 17.27 20.00 -13.07
C TYR A 659 17.37 20.26 -11.58
N ASP A 660 16.24 20.45 -10.89
CA ASP A 660 16.21 20.61 -9.44
C ASP A 660 16.60 19.29 -8.73
N TYR A 661 16.20 18.13 -9.27
CA TYR A 661 16.62 16.82 -8.73
C TYR A 661 18.12 16.56 -8.97
N TYR A 662 18.65 16.89 -10.16
CA TYR A 662 20.10 16.88 -10.45
C TYR A 662 20.90 17.69 -9.43
N LEU A 663 20.48 18.93 -9.15
CA LEU A 663 21.11 19.78 -8.14
C LEU A 663 21.05 19.15 -6.75
N ALA A 664 19.93 18.50 -6.40
CA ALA A 664 19.77 17.82 -5.12
C ALA A 664 20.64 16.55 -4.99
N PHE A 665 20.78 15.74 -6.04
CA PHE A 665 21.71 14.60 -6.06
C PHE A 665 23.15 15.07 -5.83
N LYS A 666 23.59 16.16 -6.49
CA LYS A 666 24.93 16.72 -6.29
C LYS A 666 25.13 17.37 -4.93
N GLN A 667 24.06 17.91 -4.33
CA GLN A 667 24.09 18.44 -2.96
C GLN A 667 24.18 17.31 -1.92
N ALA A 668 23.48 16.19 -2.12
CA ALA A 668 23.52 15.02 -1.24
C ALA A 668 24.84 14.25 -1.37
N TYR A 669 25.34 14.07 -2.60
CA TYR A 669 26.50 13.25 -2.92
C TYR A 669 27.62 14.04 -3.61
N PRO A 670 28.17 15.11 -2.99
CA PRO A 670 29.19 15.96 -3.61
C PRO A 670 30.50 15.22 -3.94
N LYS A 671 30.74 14.06 -3.30
CA LYS A 671 31.86 13.17 -3.63
C LYS A 671 31.65 12.35 -4.91
N LYS A 672 30.39 12.12 -5.32
CA LYS A 672 29.98 11.47 -6.57
C LYS A 672 29.61 12.50 -7.65
N SER A 673 30.02 13.76 -7.48
CA SER A 673 29.55 14.88 -8.31
C SER A 673 30.00 14.78 -9.78
N LYS A 674 31.05 14.03 -10.10
CA LYS A 674 31.52 13.88 -11.49
C LYS A 674 30.76 12.74 -12.17
N GLU A 675 30.56 11.67 -11.43
CA GLU A 675 29.82 10.48 -11.80
C GLU A 675 28.34 10.85 -12.07
N ILE A 676 27.76 11.74 -11.24
CA ILE A 676 26.43 12.34 -11.50
C ILE A 676 26.45 13.19 -12.78
N ASP A 677 27.52 13.94 -13.04
CA ASP A 677 27.62 14.69 -14.30
C ASP A 677 27.74 13.76 -15.52
N ASP A 678 28.47 12.64 -15.40
CA ASP A 678 28.67 11.66 -16.46
C ASP A 678 27.35 10.98 -16.85
N VAL A 679 26.58 10.47 -15.88
CA VAL A 679 25.27 9.82 -16.14
C VAL A 679 24.23 10.82 -16.66
N PHE A 680 24.15 12.03 -16.10
CA PHE A 680 23.27 13.05 -16.67
C PHE A 680 23.70 13.47 -18.10
N ILE A 681 25.00 13.40 -18.44
CA ILE A 681 25.48 13.57 -19.82
C ILE A 681 25.09 12.40 -20.72
N LEU A 682 25.15 11.15 -20.22
CA LEU A 682 24.84 9.92 -20.95
C LEU A 682 23.46 9.96 -21.58
N HIS A 683 22.44 10.28 -20.78
CA HIS A 683 21.03 10.44 -21.22
C HIS A 683 20.74 11.80 -21.91
N GLY A 684 21.77 12.58 -22.26
CA GLY A 684 21.60 13.84 -22.99
C GLY A 684 21.07 15.02 -22.16
N VAL A 685 21.11 14.93 -20.83
CA VAL A 685 20.62 15.96 -19.90
C VAL A 685 21.67 17.06 -19.70
N PHE A 686 22.06 17.73 -20.78
CA PHE A 686 22.91 18.91 -20.76
C PHE A 686 22.42 20.01 -21.71
N TRP A 687 22.67 21.28 -21.34
CA TRP A 687 22.24 22.42 -22.12
C TRP A 687 23.16 22.59 -23.34
N ASP A 688 22.79 22.00 -24.47
CA ASP A 688 23.42 22.33 -25.75
C ASP A 688 23.14 23.80 -26.10
N THR A 689 24.23 24.56 -26.22
CA THR A 689 24.27 25.98 -26.59
C THR A 689 24.61 26.19 -28.07
N THR A 690 24.67 25.12 -28.86
CA THR A 690 24.96 25.17 -30.30
C THR A 690 23.69 25.56 -31.06
N GLU A 691 23.76 26.63 -31.85
CA GLU A 691 22.61 27.13 -32.62
C GLU A 691 22.19 26.16 -33.73
N GLY A 692 20.88 25.90 -33.85
CA GLY A 692 20.29 25.09 -34.91
C GLY A 692 20.18 25.83 -36.26
N ASN A 693 19.50 25.22 -37.23
CA ASN A 693 19.44 25.72 -38.62
C ASN A 693 18.22 26.63 -38.90
N LYS A 694 17.32 26.75 -37.92
CA LYS A 694 16.04 27.51 -37.91
C LYS A 694 15.03 27.03 -38.93
N LYS A 695 15.06 25.72 -39.24
CA LYS A 695 14.09 25.01 -40.08
C LYS A 695 13.90 23.60 -39.53
N TYR A 696 12.69 23.06 -39.69
CA TYR A 696 12.40 21.70 -39.29
C TYR A 696 13.26 20.69 -40.07
N ASP A 697 14.15 20.01 -39.36
CA ASP A 697 14.93 18.87 -39.85
C ASP A 697 14.25 17.53 -39.51
N THR A 698 14.52 16.50 -40.32
CA THR A 698 13.93 15.17 -40.09
C THR A 698 14.57 14.51 -38.88
N GLY A 699 13.75 14.13 -37.90
CA GLY A 699 14.19 13.65 -36.59
C GLY A 699 13.95 14.68 -35.47
N GLU A 700 13.75 15.95 -35.81
CA GLU A 700 13.41 16.98 -34.82
C GLU A 700 12.02 16.78 -34.23
N ALA A 701 11.86 17.39 -33.07
CA ALA A 701 10.78 17.17 -32.16
C ALA A 701 9.70 18.27 -32.34
N TRP A 702 8.50 17.92 -32.82
CA TRP A 702 7.51 18.91 -33.30
C TRP A 702 6.06 18.72 -32.80
N LYS A 703 5.26 19.80 -32.88
CA LYS A 703 3.83 19.90 -32.50
C LYS A 703 3.05 20.68 -33.56
N GLN A 704 1.90 20.17 -34.01
CA GLN A 704 0.97 20.95 -34.86
C GLN A 704 0.26 22.03 -34.04
N THR A 705 0.10 23.22 -34.62
CA THR A 705 -0.64 24.32 -33.96
C THR A 705 -2.08 24.36 -34.44
N SER A 706 -3.03 24.39 -33.49
CA SER A 706 -4.48 24.22 -33.74
C SER A 706 -5.14 25.28 -34.64
N VAL A 707 -4.44 26.36 -34.97
CA VAL A 707 -4.96 27.48 -35.77
C VAL A 707 -4.66 27.32 -37.27
N ASN A 708 -3.70 26.46 -37.66
CA ASN A 708 -3.37 26.21 -39.06
C ASN A 708 -2.62 24.86 -39.20
N PRO A 709 -3.14 23.87 -39.95
CA PRO A 709 -2.49 22.56 -40.09
C PRO A 709 -1.10 22.65 -40.76
N PHE A 710 -0.79 23.73 -41.47
CA PHE A 710 0.52 23.99 -42.07
C PHE A 710 1.47 24.80 -41.17
N ARG A 711 1.16 24.96 -39.87
CA ARG A 711 2.04 25.58 -38.88
C ARG A 711 2.36 24.64 -37.74
N TYR A 712 3.64 24.34 -37.61
CA TYR A 712 4.21 23.50 -36.57
C TYR A 712 5.14 24.35 -35.69
N LYS A 713 5.18 24.06 -34.38
CA LYS A 713 6.34 24.38 -33.54
C LYS A 713 7.28 23.17 -33.59
N PHE A 714 8.59 23.40 -33.61
CA PHE A 714 9.60 22.35 -33.53
C PHE A 714 10.76 22.84 -32.64
N ILE A 715 11.56 21.90 -32.13
CA ILE A 715 12.82 22.20 -31.44
C ILE A 715 13.94 22.16 -32.47
N ASP A 716 14.51 23.33 -32.73
CA ASP A 716 15.64 23.57 -33.65
C ASP A 716 16.93 23.02 -33.03
N LEU A 717 17.24 21.76 -33.31
CA LEU A 717 18.39 21.04 -32.77
C LEU A 717 19.68 21.45 -33.48
N SER A 718 20.82 21.27 -32.80
CA SER A 718 22.14 21.63 -33.33
C SER A 718 22.61 20.75 -34.50
N SER A 719 21.93 19.61 -34.75
CA SER A 719 22.14 18.76 -35.92
C SER A 719 20.90 17.92 -36.24
N ASN A 720 20.63 17.74 -37.53
CA ASN A 720 19.70 16.76 -38.10
C ASN A 720 20.11 15.28 -37.94
N ASP A 721 21.13 15.02 -37.15
CA ASP A 721 21.72 13.72 -36.90
C ASP A 721 22.05 13.75 -35.40
N THR A 722 21.15 13.16 -34.61
CA THR A 722 21.13 13.38 -33.17
C THR A 722 22.36 12.78 -32.49
N SER A 723 23.06 11.85 -33.16
CA SER A 723 24.35 11.32 -32.71
C SER A 723 25.47 12.37 -32.62
N LYS A 724 25.29 13.55 -33.27
CA LYS A 724 26.21 14.69 -33.16
C LYS A 724 25.90 15.64 -32.00
N ILE A 725 24.78 15.45 -31.29
CA ILE A 725 24.40 16.22 -30.10
C ILE A 725 25.21 15.67 -28.92
N ILE A 726 26.45 16.13 -28.79
CA ILE A 726 27.41 15.70 -27.77
C ILE A 726 27.71 16.82 -26.78
N TYR A 727 27.94 16.44 -25.51
CA TYR A 727 28.40 17.35 -24.48
C TYR A 727 29.73 18.01 -24.87
N LYS A 728 29.84 19.32 -24.65
CA LYS A 728 31.06 20.11 -24.88
C LYS A 728 31.44 20.78 -23.55
N PRO A 729 32.72 20.77 -23.14
CA PRO A 729 33.15 21.36 -21.87
C PRO A 729 32.67 22.82 -21.72
N GLY A 730 31.93 23.08 -20.64
CA GLY A 730 31.30 24.38 -20.37
C GLY A 730 29.79 24.43 -20.63
N MET A 731 29.19 23.40 -21.24
CA MET A 731 27.73 23.21 -21.24
C MET A 731 27.23 22.91 -19.81
N VAL A 732 26.00 23.32 -19.51
CA VAL A 732 25.38 23.17 -18.18
C VAL A 732 24.67 21.82 -18.08
N VAL A 733 25.22 20.89 -17.30
CA VAL A 733 24.60 19.58 -17.03
C VAL A 733 23.35 19.72 -16.15
N GLY A 734 22.43 18.77 -16.25
CA GLY A 734 21.16 18.69 -15.53
C GLY A 734 19.99 19.40 -16.22
N LYS A 735 20.25 20.27 -17.20
CA LYS A 735 19.22 20.90 -18.04
C LYS A 735 19.19 20.21 -19.39
N ALA A 736 18.03 19.86 -19.92
CA ALA A 736 17.95 19.29 -21.27
C ALA A 736 18.30 20.32 -22.39
N SER A 737 18.68 19.83 -23.56
CA SER A 737 19.40 20.52 -24.64
C SER A 737 18.60 21.48 -25.58
N ASN A 738 18.22 22.69 -25.16
CA ASN A 738 18.08 23.87 -26.06
C ASN A 738 17.92 25.21 -25.30
N TYR A 739 18.11 26.36 -25.97
CA TYR A 739 18.07 27.72 -25.40
C TYR A 739 16.69 28.41 -25.43
N GLU A 740 15.83 28.15 -26.43
CA GLU A 740 14.43 28.62 -26.49
C GLU A 740 13.48 27.44 -26.79
N ARG A 741 12.32 27.35 -26.09
CA ARG A 741 11.67 26.04 -25.84
C ARG A 741 10.13 26.07 -25.72
N ASN A 742 9.40 25.29 -26.54
CA ASN A 742 7.94 25.04 -26.42
C ASN A 742 7.42 23.76 -27.20
N ARG A 743 6.47 22.95 -26.68
CA ARG A 743 6.85 21.54 -26.30
C ARG A 743 5.66 20.39 -26.16
N THR A 744 5.87 19.01 -26.23
CA THR A 744 5.06 17.66 -26.45
C THR A 744 5.81 16.22 -26.37
N SER A 745 5.25 14.97 -26.15
CA SER A 745 6.03 13.68 -25.82
C SER A 745 5.85 12.43 -26.73
N ALA A 746 6.47 11.32 -26.28
CA ALA A 746 6.02 9.94 -26.40
C ALA A 746 4.53 9.75 -26.10
N VAL A 747 3.99 8.92 -26.96
CA VAL A 747 2.93 7.94 -26.70
C VAL A 747 3.53 6.64 -27.26
N TRP A 748 2.83 5.50 -27.15
CA TRP A 748 3.02 4.37 -28.08
C TRP A 748 3.30 4.92 -29.49
N VAL A 749 4.55 4.79 -29.98
CA VAL A 749 4.98 5.52 -31.18
C VAL A 749 4.10 5.04 -32.35
N PRO A 750 3.24 5.88 -32.97
CA PRO A 750 2.06 5.36 -33.68
C PRO A 750 2.32 4.53 -34.93
N ASN A 751 3.56 4.48 -35.41
CA ASN A 751 3.98 3.65 -36.54
C ASN A 751 4.80 2.42 -36.10
N ALA A 752 5.17 2.28 -34.83
CA ALA A 752 6.07 1.23 -34.31
C ALA A 752 5.39 -0.14 -34.13
N PHE A 753 4.50 -0.49 -35.07
CA PHE A 753 3.84 -1.78 -35.15
C PHE A 753 4.27 -2.57 -36.38
N ILE A 754 4.40 -3.89 -36.24
CA ILE A 754 4.29 -4.83 -37.36
C ILE A 754 2.83 -5.19 -37.51
N LYS A 755 2.31 -5.19 -38.74
CA LYS A 755 0.98 -5.67 -39.08
C LYS A 755 1.05 -7.10 -39.60
N VAL A 756 0.20 -7.98 -39.06
CA VAL A 756 0.19 -9.41 -39.40
C VAL A 756 -1.10 -9.87 -40.08
N SER A 757 -0.92 -10.74 -41.06
CA SER A 757 -1.98 -11.49 -41.76
C SER A 757 -2.51 -12.67 -40.93
N ASP A 758 -1.60 -13.38 -40.27
CA ASP A 758 -1.87 -14.57 -39.47
C ASP A 758 -2.00 -14.21 -37.98
N ARG A 759 -3.07 -14.72 -37.34
CA ARG A 759 -3.51 -14.38 -35.97
C ARG A 759 -3.83 -15.62 -35.14
N ASN A 760 -3.26 -16.76 -35.51
CA ASN A 760 -3.43 -18.00 -34.76
C ASN A 760 -2.53 -18.08 -33.51
N VAL A 761 -1.81 -17.01 -33.18
CA VAL A 761 -0.86 -16.92 -32.06
C VAL A 761 -1.01 -15.57 -31.37
N ASP A 762 -1.23 -15.60 -30.05
CA ASP A 762 -1.47 -14.40 -29.24
C ASP A 762 -0.18 -13.65 -28.87
N PHE A 763 0.97 -14.33 -28.87
CA PHE A 763 2.23 -13.79 -28.38
C PHE A 763 3.38 -13.95 -29.37
N TYR A 764 4.19 -12.89 -29.47
CA TYR A 764 5.40 -12.87 -30.26
C TYR A 764 6.58 -12.54 -29.36
N LYS A 765 7.65 -13.34 -29.44
CA LYS A 765 8.92 -13.04 -28.80
C LYS A 765 9.72 -12.11 -29.71
N VAL A 766 10.07 -10.95 -29.18
CA VAL A 766 11.07 -10.04 -29.76
C VAL A 766 12.39 -10.34 -29.08
N LYS A 767 13.37 -10.80 -29.84
CA LYS A 767 14.76 -10.79 -29.43
C LYS A 767 15.46 -9.56 -29.99
N VAL A 768 16.11 -8.80 -29.12
CA VAL A 768 17.06 -7.75 -29.50
C VAL A 768 18.47 -8.34 -29.29
N SER A 769 19.24 -8.43 -30.37
CA SER A 769 20.59 -9.00 -30.35
C SER A 769 21.63 -7.94 -30.69
N TYR A 770 22.61 -7.72 -29.83
CA TYR A 770 23.69 -6.75 -30.02
C TYR A 770 24.97 -7.46 -30.50
N PRO A 771 25.95 -6.74 -31.09
CA PRO A 771 27.27 -7.32 -31.38
C PRO A 771 28.00 -7.80 -30.11
N ASN A 772 27.64 -7.25 -28.95
CA ASN A 772 27.98 -7.76 -27.63
C ASN A 772 26.81 -8.58 -27.06
N ALA A 773 26.90 -9.91 -27.14
CA ALA A 773 25.83 -10.82 -26.69
C ALA A 773 25.54 -10.78 -25.17
N ALA A 774 26.30 -10.03 -24.38
CA ALA A 774 25.96 -9.76 -22.98
C ALA A 774 24.79 -8.76 -22.83
N GLN A 775 24.51 -7.96 -23.88
CA GLN A 775 23.40 -7.00 -23.94
C GLN A 775 22.18 -7.58 -24.70
N ASP A 776 22.22 -8.86 -25.11
CA ASP A 776 21.09 -9.53 -25.76
C ASP A 776 19.91 -9.65 -24.78
N TYR A 777 18.76 -9.07 -25.15
CA TYR A 777 17.53 -9.20 -24.38
C TYR A 777 16.36 -9.75 -25.21
N GLU A 778 15.38 -10.28 -24.50
CA GLU A 778 14.19 -10.92 -25.06
C GLU A 778 12.99 -10.47 -24.24
N TYR A 779 11.96 -9.99 -24.91
CA TYR A 779 10.67 -9.63 -24.32
C TYR A 779 9.52 -10.19 -25.16
N LEU A 780 8.33 -10.27 -24.55
CA LEU A 780 7.11 -10.66 -25.27
C LEU A 780 6.32 -9.41 -25.64
N THR A 781 5.83 -9.39 -26.88
CA THR A 781 4.84 -8.45 -27.41
C THR A 781 3.59 -9.24 -27.82
N GLU A 782 2.41 -8.67 -27.69
CA GLU A 782 1.15 -9.35 -27.95
C GLU A 782 0.59 -9.03 -29.35
N GLU A 783 0.05 -10.05 -30.02
CA GLU A 783 -0.84 -9.86 -31.17
C GLU A 783 -2.18 -9.39 -30.63
N ARG A 784 -2.62 -8.23 -31.07
CA ARG A 784 -4.01 -7.83 -30.92
C ARG A 784 -4.46 -7.14 -32.19
N GLY A 785 -5.57 -7.56 -32.78
CA GLY A 785 -6.22 -6.85 -33.88
C GLY A 785 -5.50 -6.90 -35.23
N GLY A 786 -4.44 -7.71 -35.36
CA GLY A 786 -3.54 -7.79 -36.51
C GLY A 786 -2.32 -6.89 -36.40
N LEU A 787 -1.93 -6.49 -35.18
CA LEU A 787 -0.85 -5.55 -34.89
C LEU A 787 -0.03 -6.05 -33.70
N ILE A 788 1.29 -5.90 -33.83
CA ILE A 788 2.31 -6.32 -32.86
C ILE A 788 3.22 -5.10 -32.60
N TYR A 789 3.43 -4.71 -31.34
CA TYR A 789 4.34 -3.60 -31.01
C TYR A 789 5.81 -4.01 -31.08
N ILE A 790 6.66 -3.17 -31.66
CA ILE A 790 8.12 -3.29 -31.59
C ILE A 790 8.66 -1.99 -31.03
N ASN A 791 9.32 -2.07 -29.88
CA ASN A 791 9.82 -0.90 -29.19
C ASN A 791 10.97 -0.25 -29.99
N PRO A 792 10.93 1.06 -30.28
CA PRO A 792 12.04 1.77 -30.87
C PRO A 792 13.25 1.82 -29.92
N LEU A 793 14.39 1.35 -30.41
CA LEU A 793 15.67 1.43 -29.70
C LEU A 793 16.31 2.81 -29.86
N ALA A 794 17.27 3.13 -29.00
CA ALA A 794 18.02 4.38 -29.02
C ALA A 794 18.71 4.66 -30.39
N GLU A 795 18.89 5.95 -30.73
CA GLU A 795 19.32 6.33 -32.07
C GLU A 795 20.81 6.04 -32.27
N GLY A 796 21.11 5.22 -33.28
CA GLY A 796 22.47 4.74 -33.55
C GLY A 796 22.79 3.36 -32.98
N SER A 797 21.85 2.70 -32.29
CA SER A 797 21.96 1.28 -31.94
C SER A 797 22.28 0.42 -33.18
N ASP A 798 23.22 -0.51 -33.03
CA ASP A 798 23.62 -1.49 -34.04
C ASP A 798 22.95 -2.87 -33.86
N ALA A 799 21.98 -2.95 -32.94
CA ALA A 799 21.24 -4.17 -32.66
C ALA A 799 20.41 -4.68 -33.86
N THR A 800 20.27 -6.00 -33.91
CA THR A 800 19.37 -6.72 -34.81
C THR A 800 18.17 -7.24 -34.02
N ILE A 801 16.97 -6.86 -34.46
CA ILE A 801 15.71 -7.22 -33.84
C ILE A 801 15.09 -8.37 -34.63
N THR A 802 14.92 -9.52 -33.98
CA THR A 802 14.27 -10.70 -34.55
C THR A 802 12.94 -10.95 -33.84
N VAL A 803 11.86 -11.01 -34.61
CA VAL A 803 10.50 -11.25 -34.11
C VAL A 803 10.07 -12.65 -34.53
N SER A 804 9.49 -13.40 -33.61
CA SER A 804 9.08 -14.80 -33.80
C SER A 804 7.81 -15.10 -33.01
N PRO A 805 6.90 -15.97 -33.48
CA PRO A 805 5.77 -16.41 -32.67
C PRO A 805 6.25 -17.18 -31.43
N GLU A 806 5.69 -16.86 -30.27
CA GLU A 806 5.89 -17.58 -29.00
C GLU A 806 4.65 -18.46 -28.76
N SER A 807 4.72 -19.70 -29.22
CA SER A 807 3.57 -20.62 -29.24
C SER A 807 4.02 -22.08 -29.12
N ASP A 808 3.28 -22.88 -28.35
CA ASP A 808 3.37 -24.34 -28.42
C ASP A 808 2.57 -24.89 -29.61
N ALA A 809 1.40 -24.32 -29.91
CA ALA A 809 0.47 -24.82 -30.92
C ALA A 809 0.92 -24.56 -32.38
N TYR A 810 1.72 -23.52 -32.60
CA TYR A 810 2.18 -23.08 -33.92
C TYR A 810 3.69 -22.82 -33.96
N SER A 811 4.25 -22.89 -35.16
CA SER A 811 5.67 -22.67 -35.43
C SER A 811 5.86 -21.84 -36.70
N SER A 812 7.00 -21.17 -36.83
CA SER A 812 7.36 -20.39 -38.02
C SER A 812 8.82 -20.68 -38.41
N ASP A 813 9.05 -20.88 -39.71
CA ASP A 813 10.36 -20.85 -40.37
C ASP A 813 10.60 -19.52 -41.10
N ALA A 814 9.75 -18.52 -40.86
CA ALA A 814 9.81 -17.17 -41.42
C ALA A 814 9.75 -16.08 -40.32
N PRO A 815 10.68 -16.06 -39.35
CA PRO A 815 10.80 -14.97 -38.39
C PRO A 815 11.11 -13.65 -39.13
N MET A 816 10.55 -12.54 -38.66
CA MET A 816 10.93 -11.22 -39.17
C MET A 816 12.28 -10.84 -38.55
N THR A 817 13.14 -10.18 -39.31
CA THR A 817 14.38 -9.58 -38.78
C THR A 817 14.58 -8.21 -39.39
N ILE A 818 14.93 -7.23 -38.56
CA ILE A 818 15.14 -5.83 -38.94
C ILE A 818 16.27 -5.23 -38.07
N THR A 819 17.14 -4.41 -38.63
CA THR A 819 18.13 -3.67 -37.81
C THR A 819 17.47 -2.50 -37.10
N ALA A 820 18.01 -2.09 -35.94
CA ALA A 820 17.52 -0.92 -35.20
C ALA A 820 17.48 0.35 -36.08
N LYS A 821 18.47 0.51 -36.96
CA LYS A 821 18.54 1.58 -37.95
C LYS A 821 17.40 1.56 -38.98
N GLU A 822 17.02 0.39 -39.47
CA GLU A 822 15.87 0.24 -40.38
C GLU A 822 14.54 0.45 -39.64
N LEU A 823 14.42 -0.02 -38.40
CA LEU A 823 13.24 0.24 -37.56
C LEU A 823 13.04 1.74 -37.38
N SER A 824 14.03 2.46 -36.85
CA SER A 824 13.91 3.91 -36.59
C SER A 824 13.68 4.71 -37.88
N GLY A 825 14.33 4.33 -38.99
CA GLY A 825 14.06 4.91 -40.30
C GLY A 825 12.59 4.73 -40.75
N ASN A 826 12.04 3.52 -40.63
CA ASN A 826 10.68 3.22 -41.06
C ASN A 826 9.61 3.77 -40.09
N VAL A 827 9.92 3.89 -38.80
CA VAL A 827 8.97 4.35 -37.76
C VAL A 827 8.84 5.88 -37.74
N PHE A 828 9.98 6.59 -37.70
CA PHE A 828 9.99 8.05 -37.53
C PHE A 828 9.94 8.83 -38.84
N VAL A 829 10.22 8.18 -39.98
CA VAL A 829 10.16 8.77 -41.34
C VAL A 829 9.09 8.08 -42.22
N ALA A 830 8.13 7.39 -41.60
CA ALA A 830 7.04 6.69 -42.28
C ALA A 830 6.27 7.60 -43.27
N PRO A 831 6.11 7.18 -44.54
CA PRO A 831 5.18 7.82 -45.48
C PRO A 831 3.75 7.86 -44.94
N GLU A 832 2.96 8.84 -45.38
CA GLU A 832 1.58 9.05 -44.91
C GLU A 832 0.64 7.84 -45.17
N GLU A 833 0.99 6.97 -46.12
CA GLU A 833 0.30 5.72 -46.42
C GLU A 833 0.67 4.53 -45.51
N GLN A 834 1.63 4.70 -44.59
CA GLN A 834 2.04 3.72 -43.56
C GLN A 834 1.66 4.15 -42.12
N LYS A 835 0.75 5.13 -41.97
CA LYS A 835 0.25 5.52 -40.64
C LYS A 835 -0.37 4.32 -39.91
N GLY A 836 0.21 3.96 -38.75
CA GLY A 836 -0.25 2.85 -37.91
C GLY A 836 0.66 1.61 -37.90
N HIS A 837 1.60 1.45 -38.83
CA HIS A 837 2.54 0.31 -38.86
C HIS A 837 3.73 0.55 -39.81
N PHE A 838 4.94 0.16 -39.40
CA PHE A 838 6.16 0.37 -40.19
C PHE A 838 6.42 -0.79 -41.17
N ALA A 839 5.82 -1.96 -40.94
CA ALA A 839 5.96 -3.16 -41.74
C ALA A 839 4.67 -4.00 -41.77
N GLU A 840 4.47 -4.74 -42.85
CA GLU A 840 3.55 -5.88 -42.91
C GLU A 840 4.40 -7.16 -43.01
N HIS A 841 4.11 -8.19 -42.22
CA HIS A 841 4.84 -9.47 -42.24
C HIS A 841 3.90 -10.67 -42.12
N ASP A 842 4.23 -11.75 -42.82
CA ASP A 842 3.51 -13.02 -42.74
C ASP A 842 4.42 -14.09 -42.16
N PHE A 843 4.09 -14.56 -40.94
CA PHE A 843 4.87 -15.56 -40.23
C PHE A 843 4.66 -16.99 -40.74
N ASN A 844 3.75 -17.22 -41.70
CA ASN A 844 3.49 -18.52 -42.33
C ASN A 844 3.27 -19.65 -41.30
N LEU A 845 2.35 -19.45 -40.34
CA LEU A 845 2.27 -20.29 -39.15
C LEU A 845 1.87 -21.73 -39.47
N LYS A 846 2.63 -22.67 -38.90
CA LYS A 846 2.49 -24.12 -39.11
C LYS A 846 2.07 -24.80 -37.80
N PRO A 847 0.87 -25.42 -37.74
CA PRO A 847 0.43 -26.15 -36.55
C PRO A 847 1.43 -27.25 -36.16
N THR A 848 1.78 -27.32 -34.88
CA THR A 848 2.70 -28.33 -34.32
C THR A 848 1.97 -29.62 -33.93
N GLY A 849 0.64 -29.56 -33.75
CA GLY A 849 -0.18 -30.63 -33.18
C GLY A 849 -0.24 -30.62 -31.65
N LYS A 850 0.40 -29.65 -30.97
CA LYS A 850 0.24 -29.41 -29.52
C LYS A 850 -0.96 -28.51 -29.23
N THR A 851 -1.37 -28.48 -27.96
CA THR A 851 -2.22 -27.41 -27.39
C THR A 851 -1.33 -26.27 -26.89
N GLU A 852 -1.82 -25.04 -26.97
CA GLU A 852 -1.11 -23.87 -26.47
C GLU A 852 -0.99 -23.88 -24.94
N THR A 853 0.19 -23.60 -24.41
CA THR A 853 0.40 -23.46 -22.95
C THR A 853 0.34 -22.00 -22.49
N LYS A 854 0.59 -21.05 -23.40
CA LYS A 854 0.55 -19.60 -23.17
C LYS A 854 -0.54 -18.95 -24.04
N ALA A 855 -1.80 -19.28 -23.83
CA ALA A 855 -2.90 -18.56 -24.48
C ALA A 855 -3.11 -17.19 -23.80
N TYR A 856 -3.45 -16.16 -24.56
CA TYR A 856 -3.90 -14.89 -23.99
C TYR A 856 -5.35 -15.03 -23.48
N VAL A 857 -5.54 -14.84 -22.18
CA VAL A 857 -6.88 -14.86 -21.58
C VAL A 857 -7.48 -13.46 -21.66
N THR A 858 -8.73 -13.32 -22.10
CA THR A 858 -9.41 -12.01 -22.18
C THR A 858 -10.05 -11.64 -20.85
N TYR A 859 -9.81 -10.41 -20.37
CA TYR A 859 -10.56 -9.89 -19.22
C TYR A 859 -11.99 -9.56 -19.65
N GLY A 860 -12.96 -10.35 -19.18
CA GLY A 860 -14.34 -10.25 -19.63
C GLY A 860 -14.55 -10.93 -20.99
N LYS A 861 -15.75 -10.73 -21.58
CA LYS A 861 -16.18 -11.40 -22.82
C LYS A 861 -15.91 -10.60 -24.09
N GLU A 862 -15.00 -9.63 -24.02
CA GLU A 862 -14.70 -8.72 -25.12
C GLU A 862 -13.21 -8.83 -25.46
N GLU A 863 -12.91 -9.12 -26.73
CA GLU A 863 -11.55 -8.96 -27.26
C GLU A 863 -11.14 -7.48 -27.15
N PRO A 864 -9.85 -7.16 -26.91
CA PRO A 864 -9.38 -5.78 -26.75
C PRO A 864 -9.53 -4.99 -28.05
N VAL A 865 -10.64 -4.25 -28.18
CA VAL A 865 -10.93 -3.42 -29.37
C VAL A 865 -10.02 -2.19 -29.41
N TYR A 866 -9.25 -2.05 -30.49
CA TYR A 866 -8.48 -0.82 -30.74
C TYR A 866 -9.36 0.29 -31.31
N ALA A 867 -9.41 1.40 -30.57
CA ALA A 867 -9.75 2.70 -31.12
C ALA A 867 -8.46 3.54 -31.29
N TYR A 868 -7.96 3.63 -32.53
CA TYR A 868 -7.07 4.71 -32.95
C TYR A 868 -7.69 5.45 -34.14
N GLU A 869 -8.74 6.20 -33.87
CA GLU A 869 -9.18 7.34 -34.67
C GLU A 869 -9.42 8.50 -33.70
N GLY A 870 -8.68 9.60 -33.85
CA GLY A 870 -8.64 10.66 -32.83
C GLY A 870 -9.46 11.90 -33.19
N ASP A 871 -10.30 12.34 -32.25
CA ASP A 871 -10.52 13.76 -31.91
C ASP A 871 -11.09 13.82 -30.47
N PRO A 872 -10.61 14.69 -29.56
CA PRO A 872 -11.00 14.65 -28.15
C PRO A 872 -12.28 15.46 -27.87
N GLY A 873 -13.30 14.86 -27.24
CA GLY A 873 -14.53 15.59 -26.95
C GLY A 873 -15.54 14.94 -25.99
N ALA A 874 -15.76 15.62 -24.85
CA ALA A 874 -16.88 15.56 -23.91
C ALA A 874 -17.04 14.29 -23.02
N GLU A 875 -16.87 14.53 -21.71
CA GLU A 875 -17.13 13.60 -20.60
C GLU A 875 -18.62 13.19 -20.48
N PRO A 876 -18.91 11.94 -20.06
CA PRO A 876 -20.22 11.53 -19.58
C PRO A 876 -20.30 11.54 -18.04
N ILE A 877 -20.92 12.57 -17.46
CA ILE A 877 -21.25 12.56 -16.01
C ILE A 877 -22.28 11.46 -15.73
N VAL A 878 -21.93 10.49 -14.89
CA VAL A 878 -22.84 9.43 -14.40
C VAL A 878 -23.37 9.81 -13.01
N PRO A 879 -24.67 10.10 -12.85
CA PRO A 879 -25.24 10.47 -11.55
C PRO A 879 -25.49 9.21 -10.69
N LEU A 880 -24.64 9.00 -9.68
CA LEU A 880 -24.90 8.02 -8.62
C LEU A 880 -26.11 8.47 -7.77
N LYS A 881 -27.18 7.68 -7.82
CA LYS A 881 -28.29 7.75 -6.86
C LYS A 881 -28.09 6.72 -5.76
N LEU A 882 -28.00 7.17 -4.52
CA LEU A 882 -28.21 6.35 -3.33
C LEU A 882 -29.42 6.90 -2.58
N GLU A 883 -30.42 6.05 -2.35
CA GLU A 883 -31.59 6.36 -1.52
C GLU A 883 -31.42 5.59 -0.20
N GLY A 884 -31.33 6.32 0.92
CA GLY A 884 -31.05 5.76 2.24
C GLY A 884 -31.27 6.82 3.33
N ASN A 885 -32.43 6.76 4.00
CA ASN A 885 -32.94 7.86 4.81
C ASN A 885 -32.17 8.09 6.13
N GLY A 886 -31.93 9.36 6.45
CA GLY A 886 -32.41 9.92 7.73
C GLY A 886 -31.39 10.31 8.80
N ALA A 887 -30.99 11.59 8.80
CA ALA A 887 -30.91 12.43 10.00
C ALA A 887 -30.75 13.92 9.59
N ASP A 888 -31.50 14.83 10.21
CA ASP A 888 -31.25 16.28 10.13
C ASP A 888 -30.12 16.69 11.06
N ILE A 889 -29.27 17.61 10.61
CA ILE A 889 -28.70 18.74 11.38
C ILE A 889 -28.23 19.79 10.36
N SER A 890 -28.25 21.07 10.73
CA SER A 890 -28.34 22.18 9.77
C SER A 890 -27.26 23.26 9.93
N THR A 891 -27.27 24.20 8.96
CA THR A 891 -26.59 25.51 8.90
C THR A 891 -25.15 25.59 8.34
N GLY A 892 -24.98 26.52 7.38
CA GLY A 892 -23.73 27.28 7.19
C GLY A 892 -23.00 27.16 5.84
N GLY A 893 -23.20 28.12 4.91
CA GLY A 893 -22.14 28.46 3.92
C GLY A 893 -22.53 28.75 2.46
N PHE A 894 -22.86 30.02 2.16
CA PHE A 894 -22.70 30.70 0.85
C PHE A 894 -23.40 30.18 -0.43
N ASN A 895 -23.64 31.11 -1.36
CA ASN A 895 -24.49 30.93 -2.55
C ASN A 895 -24.02 31.89 -3.68
N ILE A 896 -23.73 31.36 -4.88
CA ILE A 896 -23.16 32.13 -6.01
C ILE A 896 -23.95 31.92 -7.33
N TRP A 897 -25.25 31.65 -7.26
CA TRP A 897 -26.08 31.42 -8.46
C TRP A 897 -26.50 32.64 -9.34
N PRO A 898 -26.30 33.93 -9.00
CA PRO A 898 -26.73 35.03 -9.88
C PRO A 898 -25.99 35.16 -11.23
N PHE A 899 -24.72 34.74 -11.32
CA PHE A 899 -23.85 35.16 -12.44
C PHE A 899 -24.02 34.37 -13.75
N VAL A 900 -24.37 33.08 -13.69
CA VAL A 900 -24.37 32.20 -14.88
C VAL A 900 -25.50 32.55 -15.87
N ILE A 901 -26.67 32.97 -15.38
CA ILE A 901 -27.84 33.27 -16.21
C ILE A 901 -27.64 34.55 -17.05
N GLY A 902 -26.83 35.50 -16.59
CA GLY A 902 -26.56 36.75 -17.30
C GLY A 902 -25.81 36.57 -18.62
N ALA A 903 -24.87 35.62 -18.69
CA ALA A 903 -23.99 35.45 -19.86
C ALA A 903 -24.75 34.94 -21.10
N ILE A 904 -25.66 33.98 -20.93
CA ILE A 904 -26.33 33.26 -22.03
C ILE A 904 -27.27 34.19 -22.83
N ILE A 905 -27.89 35.17 -22.17
CA ILE A 905 -28.84 36.11 -22.81
C ILE A 905 -28.11 37.10 -23.73
N ILE A 906 -26.87 37.49 -23.42
CA ILE A 906 -26.12 38.50 -24.16
C ILE A 906 -25.49 37.92 -25.44
N GLY A 907 -24.90 36.72 -25.38
CA GLY A 907 -24.19 36.11 -26.51
C GLY A 907 -25.05 35.92 -27.77
N THR A 908 -26.32 35.55 -27.60
CA THR A 908 -27.23 35.25 -28.72
C THR A 908 -27.70 36.50 -29.48
N GLY A 909 -27.56 37.70 -28.91
CA GLY A 909 -28.09 38.94 -29.49
C GLY A 909 -27.30 39.50 -30.67
N VAL A 910 -25.98 39.24 -30.73
CA VAL A 910 -25.06 39.98 -31.61
C VAL A 910 -25.09 39.48 -33.07
N PHE A 911 -25.29 38.18 -33.30
CA PHE A 911 -25.14 37.59 -34.64
C PHE A 911 -26.30 37.91 -35.62
N MET A 912 -27.51 38.21 -35.12
CA MET A 912 -28.71 38.37 -35.97
C MET A 912 -28.96 39.80 -36.51
N TYR A 913 -28.03 40.74 -36.34
CA TYR A 913 -28.31 42.16 -36.61
C TYR A 913 -28.22 42.62 -38.09
N LYS A 914 -27.83 41.75 -39.05
CA LYS A 914 -27.41 42.18 -40.41
C LYS A 914 -28.39 41.96 -41.59
N LYS A 915 -29.64 41.49 -41.41
CA LYS A 915 -30.65 41.42 -42.52
C LYS A 915 -32.08 41.84 -42.10
N PRO A 916 -32.64 42.96 -42.61
CA PRO A 916 -33.96 43.47 -42.21
C PRO A 916 -35.15 42.51 -42.46
N GLU A 917 -35.14 41.78 -43.58
CA GLU A 917 -36.16 40.78 -43.94
C GLU A 917 -36.37 39.72 -42.86
N LEU A 918 -35.26 39.23 -42.27
CA LEU A 918 -35.30 38.25 -41.20
C LEU A 918 -35.78 38.87 -39.89
N ARG A 919 -35.49 40.15 -39.62
CA ARG A 919 -35.95 40.85 -38.40
C ARG A 919 -37.49 40.90 -38.31
N LYS A 920 -38.19 41.17 -39.42
CA LYS A 920 -39.67 41.14 -39.47
C LYS A 920 -40.22 39.72 -39.24
N LYS A 921 -39.63 38.70 -39.87
CA LYS A 921 -40.07 37.30 -39.73
C LYS A 921 -39.76 36.74 -38.33
N ALA A 922 -38.62 37.08 -37.74
CA ALA A 922 -38.25 36.67 -36.39
C ALA A 922 -39.17 37.29 -35.32
N VAL A 923 -39.47 38.59 -35.39
CA VAL A 923 -40.36 39.26 -34.43
C VAL A 923 -41.81 38.77 -34.57
N ALA A 924 -42.28 38.47 -35.79
CA ALA A 924 -43.58 37.81 -35.98
C ALA A 924 -43.57 36.37 -35.41
N GLY A 925 -42.47 35.64 -35.61
CA GLY A 925 -42.26 34.30 -35.06
C GLY A 925 -42.26 34.26 -33.54
N THR A 926 -41.51 35.13 -32.86
CA THR A 926 -41.48 35.18 -31.40
C THR A 926 -42.78 35.67 -30.79
N LYS A 927 -43.46 36.68 -31.35
CA LYS A 927 -44.80 37.06 -30.89
C LYS A 927 -45.82 35.92 -31.02
N LYS A 928 -45.78 35.16 -32.12
CA LYS A 928 -46.64 33.98 -32.33
C LYS A 928 -46.26 32.82 -31.40
N GLY A 929 -44.96 32.64 -31.14
CA GLY A 929 -44.44 31.64 -30.21
C GLY A 929 -44.81 31.90 -28.75
N VAL A 930 -44.65 33.13 -28.27
CA VAL A 930 -45.06 33.55 -26.91
C VAL A 930 -46.57 33.43 -26.74
N TYR A 931 -47.37 33.82 -27.73
CA TYR A 931 -48.82 33.64 -27.70
C TYR A 931 -49.24 32.15 -27.64
N LEU A 932 -48.57 31.27 -28.40
CA LEU A 932 -48.83 29.82 -28.35
C LEU A 932 -48.35 29.20 -27.03
N PHE A 933 -47.21 29.64 -26.49
CA PHE A 933 -46.68 29.16 -25.21
C PHE A 933 -47.60 29.54 -24.04
N GLY A 934 -48.05 30.80 -23.96
CA GLY A 934 -49.01 31.25 -22.95
C GLY A 934 -50.39 30.58 -23.05
N LYS A 935 -50.76 30.05 -24.23
CA LYS A 935 -52.04 29.37 -24.47
C LYS A 935 -52.00 27.84 -24.30
N HIS A 936 -50.83 27.21 -24.44
CA HIS A 936 -50.70 25.74 -24.49
C HIS A 936 -49.59 25.13 -23.62
N GLY A 937 -48.74 25.95 -23.00
CA GLY A 937 -47.76 25.52 -22.00
C GLY A 937 -46.70 24.52 -22.49
N VAL A 938 -46.09 23.83 -21.51
CA VAL A 938 -44.98 22.87 -21.69
C VAL A 938 -45.25 21.78 -22.75
N PRO A 939 -46.46 21.19 -22.90
CA PRO A 939 -46.72 20.17 -23.92
C PRO A 939 -46.44 20.60 -25.37
N PHE A 940 -46.48 21.91 -25.67
CA PHE A 940 -46.16 22.41 -27.01
C PHE A 940 -44.67 22.26 -27.36
N ILE A 941 -43.77 22.49 -26.39
CA ILE A 941 -42.30 22.40 -26.61
C ILE A 941 -41.89 20.97 -26.98
N ILE A 942 -42.42 19.97 -26.26
CA ILE A 942 -42.15 18.54 -26.52
C ILE A 942 -42.58 18.15 -27.95
N LYS A 943 -43.68 18.73 -28.45
CA LYS A 943 -44.20 18.47 -29.80
C LYS A 943 -43.35 19.11 -30.90
N VAL A 944 -42.75 20.29 -30.64
CA VAL A 944 -41.80 20.94 -31.56
C VAL A 944 -40.47 20.19 -31.61
N LEU A 945 -39.90 19.81 -30.47
CA LEU A 945 -38.64 19.06 -30.41
C LEU A 945 -38.70 17.73 -31.19
N LYS A 946 -39.82 16.98 -31.07
CA LYS A 946 -40.05 15.73 -31.82
C LYS A 946 -40.19 15.94 -33.34
N LEU A 947 -40.51 17.15 -33.80
CA LEU A 947 -40.52 17.50 -35.23
C LEU A 947 -39.12 17.86 -35.72
N SER A 948 -38.36 18.66 -34.96
CA SER A 948 -36.96 19.01 -35.28
C SER A 948 -36.06 17.79 -35.42
N TRP A 949 -36.19 16.81 -34.51
CA TRP A 949 -35.40 15.57 -34.55
C TRP A 949 -35.61 14.77 -35.86
N LYS A 950 -36.85 14.70 -36.35
CA LYS A 950 -37.16 13.98 -37.60
C LYS A 950 -36.57 14.65 -38.85
N ALA A 951 -36.42 15.98 -38.84
CA ALA A 951 -35.78 16.70 -39.95
C ALA A 951 -34.27 16.43 -40.02
N ALA A 952 -33.58 16.39 -38.87
CA ALA A 952 -32.14 16.09 -38.81
C ALA A 952 -31.80 14.70 -39.36
N VAL A 953 -32.55 13.66 -38.95
CA VAL A 953 -32.34 12.27 -39.39
C VAL A 953 -32.53 12.10 -40.91
N TRP A 954 -33.42 12.88 -41.53
CA TRP A 954 -33.64 12.86 -42.99
C TRP A 954 -32.49 13.50 -43.77
N LEU A 955 -31.90 14.58 -43.23
CA LEU A 955 -30.76 15.27 -43.85
C LEU A 955 -29.51 14.37 -43.90
N VAL A 956 -29.18 13.70 -42.80
CA VAL A 956 -27.99 12.80 -42.70
C VAL A 956 -28.08 11.65 -43.72
N LYS A 957 -29.24 11.00 -43.85
CA LYS A 957 -29.45 9.92 -44.83
C LYS A 957 -29.28 10.40 -46.28
N SER A 958 -29.57 11.67 -46.56
CA SER A 958 -29.44 12.25 -47.89
C SER A 958 -27.97 12.50 -48.28
N ILE A 959 -27.13 12.89 -47.32
CA ILE A 959 -25.69 13.13 -47.51
C ILE A 959 -24.95 11.81 -47.82
N LEU A 960 -25.21 10.75 -47.04
CA LEU A 960 -24.57 9.44 -47.21
C LEU A 960 -24.82 8.81 -48.60
N TRP A 961 -26.00 9.05 -49.19
CA TRP A 961 -26.32 8.58 -50.54
C TRP A 961 -25.47 9.24 -51.63
N VAL A 962 -25.17 10.54 -51.49
CA VAL A 962 -24.32 11.29 -52.45
C VAL A 962 -22.88 10.80 -52.39
N ILE A 963 -22.33 10.58 -51.20
CA ILE A 963 -20.95 10.11 -50.99
C ILE A 963 -20.73 8.75 -51.68
N LYS A 964 -21.64 7.79 -51.48
CA LYS A 964 -21.55 6.46 -52.11
C LYS A 964 -21.48 6.55 -53.64
N LYS A 965 -22.27 7.45 -54.25
CA LYS A 965 -22.34 7.62 -55.70
C LYS A 965 -21.09 8.28 -56.30
N ALA A 966 -20.38 9.11 -55.54
CA ALA A 966 -19.10 9.70 -55.96
C ALA A 966 -17.98 8.64 -56.03
N ILE A 967 -17.93 7.71 -55.06
CA ILE A 967 -16.92 6.66 -54.98
C ILE A 967 -17.03 5.68 -56.17
N GLU A 968 -18.25 5.33 -56.59
CA GLU A 968 -18.48 4.46 -57.75
C GLU A 968 -18.00 5.08 -59.07
N LEU A 969 -18.06 6.41 -59.21
CA LEU A 969 -17.57 7.14 -60.39
C LEU A 969 -16.03 7.25 -60.46
N ALA A 970 -15.33 7.24 -59.33
CA ALA A 970 -13.87 7.36 -59.29
C ALA A 970 -13.13 6.06 -59.70
N ARG A 971 -13.74 4.89 -59.45
CA ARG A 971 -13.13 3.56 -59.61
C ARG A 971 -12.42 3.30 -60.96
N PRO A 972 -12.97 3.66 -62.13
CA PRO A 972 -12.34 3.39 -63.42
C PRO A 972 -11.02 4.15 -63.62
N HIS A 973 -10.92 5.37 -63.09
CA HIS A 973 -9.75 6.23 -63.24
C HIS A 973 -8.56 5.73 -62.41
N VAL A 974 -8.82 5.26 -61.18
CA VAL A 974 -7.80 4.65 -60.31
C VAL A 974 -7.20 3.40 -60.95
N LYS A 975 -8.03 2.53 -61.56
CA LYS A 975 -7.55 1.32 -62.24
C LYS A 975 -6.58 1.66 -63.39
N LYS A 976 -6.92 2.66 -64.21
CA LYS A 976 -6.08 3.08 -65.36
C LYS A 976 -4.74 3.67 -64.91
N ALA A 977 -4.69 4.36 -63.76
CA ALA A 977 -3.43 4.84 -63.17
C ALA A 977 -2.53 3.67 -62.70
N HIS A 978 -3.11 2.69 -62.03
CA HIS A 978 -2.39 1.52 -61.50
C HIS A 978 -1.77 0.66 -62.62
N GLU A 979 -2.45 0.48 -63.75
CA GLU A 979 -1.92 -0.23 -64.92
C GLU A 979 -0.72 0.52 -65.57
N GLY A 980 -0.78 1.85 -65.63
CA GLY A 980 0.34 2.68 -66.11
C GLY A 980 1.59 2.63 -65.23
N ILE A 981 1.42 2.45 -63.90
CA ILE A 981 2.52 2.27 -62.96
C ILE A 981 3.20 0.90 -63.17
N LYS A 982 2.42 -0.18 -63.35
CA LYS A 982 2.96 -1.52 -63.63
C LYS A 982 3.80 -1.57 -64.92
N HIS A 983 3.41 -0.85 -65.98
CA HIS A 983 4.20 -0.79 -67.21
C HIS A 983 5.61 -0.22 -66.96
N LYS A 984 5.70 0.94 -66.30
CA LYS A 984 6.98 1.63 -66.02
C LYS A 984 7.90 0.79 -65.13
N LEU A 985 7.35 0.10 -64.12
CA LEU A 985 8.10 -0.84 -63.29
C LEU A 985 8.69 -2.01 -64.10
N SER A 986 7.97 -2.51 -65.11
CA SER A 986 8.47 -3.58 -65.98
C SER A 986 9.63 -3.14 -66.90
N GLU A 987 9.63 -1.88 -67.35
CA GLU A 987 10.72 -1.32 -68.15
C GLU A 987 11.96 -1.03 -67.29
N ALA A 988 11.78 -0.54 -66.06
CA ALA A 988 12.86 -0.37 -65.10
C ALA A 988 13.55 -1.71 -64.77
N LYS A 989 12.78 -2.80 -64.62
CA LYS A 989 13.28 -4.17 -64.42
C LYS A 989 13.97 -4.80 -65.66
N LYS A 990 13.97 -4.13 -66.82
CA LYS A 990 14.72 -4.54 -68.03
C LYS A 990 15.95 -3.67 -68.32
N LYS A 991 16.23 -2.66 -67.48
CA LYS A 991 17.39 -1.76 -67.58
C LYS A 991 18.39 -1.92 -66.42
N ARG A 992 18.04 -2.74 -65.43
CA ARG A 992 18.97 -3.39 -64.51
C ARG A 992 19.18 -4.82 -64.99
#